data_AF-A0A9D6P079-F1
#
_entry.id   AF-A0A9D6P079-F1
#
_cell.length_a   1.000
_cell.length_b   1.000
_cell.length_c   1.000
_cell.angle_alpha   90.00
_cell.angle_beta   90.00
_cell.angle_gamma   90.00
#
_symmetry.space_group_name_H-M   'P 1'
#
loop_
_entity.id
_entity.type
_entity.pdbx_description
1 polymer ?
#
loop_
_entity_poly.entity_id
_entity_poly.type
_entity_poly.pdbx_seq_one_letter_code
_entity_poly.pdbx_strand_id
1 'polypeptide(L)'
;MTVEVSVPEVELNPTEGLVKFRGIINKYNQITTQNPTSFDQSRIVSLFASFGLDPHSIVKPVSTYEISPREIVIRSDALGRVIEGLEKKIVTQKKADEYKHNHFFLSPEEQKSVEIETAKPPQQKLEESLSELENVNNLFAYIKTNLSTIKNSEQVYQRLIEKMNQLAGDYQGLAIRSVIEMGMECLTEDALRSADLPLPDQVQKDSNSRRPNETYEAIRQLAVSVVDPTLKNQYETMISSVSDNISGFSGDQSWVHASALKTFNDRFKQDEWQRIEATPEQVKKLYDLTQVYLFNILYEGRHESWTGTAAANIFYSFHDPRALPGLLTHLKMFGFGHTSNIVGNTIMEIIDHPLTPEGLREVTESTTPLYRRIINDWFVSPNPTTAEAVKRAFKMGMGGYALASYVQEAEKHLVYSQLLGIADHIAQAKKDPEVDAILSSDAIIGFFAGNFDEWTGAEAINDLLLRNLAEVAPVIAKSKISDWRLNSPKIFAALVNPPDGRYSEFPKLIAQEGLGLGQEYLEKLDILYKSGDLRRGVMSRYSFAEGLLFMSSKESGPEVLKSILDTSQGANRDAERIRSIFQLLNTLDSFGSFEFSPKPTLSEIITDLRDNKLVNAAKERMQLSDAEVPALQERLSQLMESGIFQIIPHLLAKYEEQGKTAVAAVTREIGQHIVLGDFISWRNGLETSMAQLSIIPEEKRQIWLTPVIPVELKLGMNTDREARQGAVETIQRIAREAKAHILEVYKIEFTPQRIQFLEQQSKQLAEKLKKDQLSHAERSELGQRKRTLDNEAKVIQGILNLENLDPQSFDPVILMEAVSRVTSSLSTFQGFDQPIQDLGQISEVMTTQQQLRTVSTIRAIDTDDPLDLLKVGIEPRETCQSYRNGSHNYCLPAYVVDANKRAVNVVNENGEVLARSIIKLTHRKNGDQTIPTILFEPIYATSTMAPIYRALVRVVLEKAKGTQVDIILANEINANSGTDNLTAIPILQQEAQSTGMLVTQEDAEVFLPQSHNTYEYSDTLGGDITYFETYRSIKQATIIKSI
;
A
#
# COMPACT_ATOMS: atom_id res chain seq x y z
N MET A 1 -13.52 -5.38 -33.88
CA MET A 1 -14.31 -5.07 -35.09
C MET A 1 -14.31 -3.56 -35.23
N THR A 2 -13.65 -3.00 -36.24
CA THR A 2 -13.60 -1.54 -36.44
C THR A 2 -14.68 -1.19 -37.44
N VAL A 3 -15.62 -0.31 -37.05
CA VAL A 3 -16.66 0.21 -37.95
C VAL A 3 -16.26 1.64 -38.31
N GLU A 4 -15.88 1.87 -39.56
CA GLU A 4 -15.73 3.24 -40.07
C GLU A 4 -17.11 3.77 -40.45
N VAL A 5 -17.47 4.92 -39.88
CA VAL A 5 -18.70 5.64 -40.19
C VAL A 5 -18.32 6.89 -40.97
N SER A 6 -18.56 6.88 -42.28
CA SER A 6 -18.47 8.09 -43.10
C SER A 6 -19.76 8.89 -42.96
N VAL A 7 -19.68 10.07 -42.35
CA VAL A 7 -20.80 11.02 -42.28
C VAL A 7 -20.75 11.87 -43.56
N PRO A 8 -21.81 11.94 -44.38
CA PRO A 8 -21.82 12.85 -45.52
C PRO A 8 -21.78 14.31 -45.03
N GLU A 9 -21.08 15.18 -45.76
CA GLU A 9 -21.10 16.63 -45.50
C GLU A 9 -22.54 17.13 -45.60
N VAL A 10 -23.14 17.38 -44.44
CA VAL A 10 -24.39 18.11 -44.29
C VAL A 10 -24.06 19.31 -43.42
N GLU A 11 -24.30 20.52 -43.91
CA GLU A 11 -24.25 21.74 -43.10
C GLU A 11 -25.28 21.63 -41.98
N LEU A 12 -24.85 21.13 -40.82
CA LEU A 12 -25.63 21.12 -39.60
C LEU A 12 -25.12 22.22 -38.68
N ASN A 13 -26.05 22.98 -38.10
CA ASN A 13 -25.76 23.91 -37.00
C ASN A 13 -24.98 23.15 -35.90
N PRO A 14 -23.76 23.59 -35.50
CA PRO A 14 -22.86 22.83 -34.62
C PRO A 14 -23.52 22.37 -33.32
N THR A 15 -24.46 23.16 -32.82
CA THR A 15 -25.17 22.89 -31.56
C THR A 15 -26.19 21.76 -31.69
N GLU A 16 -26.83 21.62 -32.85
CA GLU A 16 -27.82 20.56 -33.10
C GLU A 16 -27.16 19.22 -33.44
N GLY A 17 -26.04 19.26 -34.17
CA GLY A 17 -25.25 18.06 -34.50
C GLY A 17 -24.68 17.37 -33.26
N LEU A 18 -24.14 18.14 -32.32
CA LEU A 18 -23.56 17.61 -31.07
C LEU A 18 -24.63 16.99 -30.15
N VAL A 19 -25.83 17.56 -30.10
CA VAL A 19 -26.94 17.03 -29.29
C VAL A 19 -27.47 15.73 -29.89
N LYS A 20 -27.63 15.65 -31.22
CA LYS A 20 -28.04 14.40 -31.90
C LYS A 20 -26.98 13.31 -31.76
N PHE A 21 -25.69 13.66 -31.89
CA PHE A 21 -24.59 12.71 -31.74
C PHE A 21 -24.48 12.15 -30.31
N ARG A 22 -24.61 12.99 -29.27
CA ARG A 22 -24.71 12.53 -27.88
C ARG A 22 -25.94 11.64 -27.64
N GLY A 23 -27.07 11.96 -28.27
CA GLY A 23 -28.28 11.13 -28.22
C GLY A 23 -28.07 9.73 -28.81
N ILE A 24 -27.35 9.63 -29.93
CA ILE A 24 -27.02 8.35 -30.58
C ILE A 24 -26.09 7.53 -29.68
N ILE A 25 -25.03 8.13 -29.13
CA ILE A 25 -24.08 7.43 -28.23
C ILE A 25 -24.77 6.93 -26.96
N ASN A 26 -25.57 7.77 -26.31
CA ASN A 26 -26.25 7.37 -25.07
C ASN A 26 -27.22 6.22 -25.30
N LYS A 27 -27.93 6.21 -26.43
CA LYS A 27 -28.91 5.17 -26.76
C LYS A 27 -28.25 3.89 -27.27
N TYR A 28 -27.14 4.00 -28.00
CA TYR A 28 -26.28 2.87 -28.36
C TYR A 28 -25.69 2.19 -27.12
N ASN A 29 -25.19 2.97 -26.16
CA ASN A 29 -24.70 2.46 -24.88
C ASN A 29 -25.84 1.78 -24.11
N GLN A 30 -27.04 2.36 -24.08
CA GLN A 30 -28.21 1.72 -23.46
C GLN A 30 -28.56 0.36 -24.08
N ILE A 31 -28.54 0.26 -25.41
CA ILE A 31 -28.84 -0.99 -26.15
C ILE A 31 -27.77 -2.05 -25.88
N THR A 32 -26.49 -1.67 -25.84
CA THR A 32 -25.38 -2.59 -25.61
C THR A 32 -25.25 -3.01 -24.14
N THR A 33 -25.66 -2.16 -23.19
CA THR A 33 -25.69 -2.50 -21.75
C THR A 33 -26.82 -3.47 -21.40
N GLN A 34 -27.94 -3.42 -22.14
CA GLN A 34 -29.11 -4.28 -21.89
C GLN A 34 -28.99 -5.68 -22.51
N ASN A 35 -28.10 -5.91 -23.49
CA ASN A 35 -27.81 -7.23 -24.05
C ASN A 35 -26.39 -7.28 -24.65
N PRO A 36 -25.36 -7.63 -23.86
CA PRO A 36 -23.97 -7.55 -24.29
C PRO A 36 -23.55 -8.62 -25.32
N THR A 37 -24.39 -9.64 -25.58
CA THR A 37 -23.96 -10.87 -26.27
C THR A 37 -24.58 -11.10 -27.66
N SER A 38 -25.41 -10.20 -28.19
CA SER A 38 -25.93 -10.34 -29.57
C SER A 38 -25.86 -9.03 -30.36
N PHE A 39 -25.02 -9.01 -31.41
CA PHE A 39 -24.92 -7.90 -32.36
C PHE A 39 -26.07 -7.97 -33.38
N ASP A 40 -27.15 -7.22 -33.14
CA ASP A 40 -28.30 -7.14 -34.05
C ASP A 40 -28.19 -5.90 -34.95
N GLN A 41 -27.72 -6.13 -36.18
CA GLN A 41 -27.49 -5.10 -37.19
C GLN A 41 -28.80 -4.35 -37.58
N SER A 42 -29.97 -4.98 -37.42
CA SER A 42 -31.26 -4.37 -37.73
C SER A 42 -31.64 -3.25 -36.75
N ARG A 43 -31.24 -3.38 -35.48
CA ARG A 43 -31.48 -2.38 -34.42
C ARG A 43 -30.62 -1.14 -34.60
N ILE A 44 -29.38 -1.32 -35.05
CA ILE A 44 -28.47 -0.20 -35.35
C ILE A 44 -28.99 0.58 -36.56
N VAL A 45 -29.41 -0.11 -37.62
CA VAL A 45 -30.06 0.52 -38.79
C VAL A 45 -31.31 1.31 -38.38
N SER A 46 -32.15 0.75 -37.52
CA SER A 46 -33.34 1.44 -37.00
C SER A 46 -32.99 2.63 -36.09
N LEU A 47 -31.91 2.53 -35.29
CA LEU A 47 -31.39 3.62 -34.48
C LEU A 47 -30.95 4.80 -35.36
N PHE A 48 -30.15 4.57 -36.40
CA PHE A 48 -29.70 5.64 -37.30
C PHE A 48 -30.87 6.28 -38.07
N ALA A 49 -31.83 5.47 -38.53
CA ALA A 49 -33.05 5.98 -39.15
C ALA A 49 -33.87 6.87 -38.21
N SER A 50 -33.92 6.56 -36.90
CA SER A 50 -34.65 7.36 -35.90
C SER A 50 -34.05 8.77 -35.66
N PHE A 51 -32.82 9.01 -36.10
CA PHE A 51 -32.17 10.33 -36.07
C PHE A 51 -32.14 11.01 -37.46
N GLY A 52 -32.83 10.46 -38.46
CA GLY A 52 -32.95 11.03 -39.81
C GLY A 52 -31.74 10.78 -40.71
N LEU A 53 -30.91 9.79 -40.41
CA LEU A 53 -29.73 9.42 -41.21
C LEU A 53 -30.07 8.24 -42.13
N ASP A 54 -29.65 8.29 -43.41
CA ASP A 54 -29.91 7.24 -44.41
C ASP A 54 -29.04 6.00 -44.14
N PRO A 55 -29.63 4.87 -43.72
CA PRO A 55 -28.88 3.68 -43.31
C PRO A 55 -28.20 2.93 -44.47
N HIS A 56 -28.54 3.22 -45.74
CA HIS A 56 -27.91 2.56 -46.89
C HIS A 56 -26.57 3.18 -47.33
N SER A 57 -26.21 4.33 -46.78
CA SER A 57 -24.97 5.04 -47.14
C SER A 57 -23.72 4.58 -46.37
N ILE A 58 -23.86 3.67 -45.38
CA ILE A 58 -22.83 3.44 -44.34
C ILE A 58 -22.23 2.02 -44.34
N VAL A 59 -22.58 1.12 -45.28
CA VAL A 59 -22.05 -0.26 -45.24
C VAL A 59 -21.47 -0.71 -46.59
N LYS A 60 -20.14 -0.79 -46.67
CA LYS A 60 -19.43 -1.66 -47.63
C LYS A 60 -18.48 -2.62 -46.90
N PRO A 61 -18.49 -3.92 -47.20
CA PRO A 61 -17.43 -4.81 -46.76
C PRO A 61 -16.18 -4.62 -47.65
N VAL A 62 -15.00 -4.48 -47.05
CA VAL A 62 -13.73 -4.41 -47.78
C VAL A 62 -13.20 -5.83 -48.00
N SER A 63 -12.99 -6.21 -49.26
CA SER A 63 -12.29 -7.44 -49.65
C SER A 63 -10.79 -7.20 -49.80
N THR A 64 -10.01 -8.22 -49.46
CA THR A 64 -8.53 -8.35 -49.52
C THR A 64 -7.88 -7.84 -50.82
N TYR A 65 -6.78 -7.09 -50.69
CA TYR A 65 -5.87 -6.74 -51.80
C TYR A 65 -4.75 -7.79 -51.93
N GLU A 66 -4.55 -8.32 -53.15
CA GLU A 66 -3.31 -9.00 -53.55
C GLU A 66 -2.37 -7.98 -54.24
N ILE A 67 -1.11 -7.93 -53.82
CA ILE A 67 -0.08 -7.06 -54.40
C ILE A 67 0.69 -7.84 -55.47
N SER A 68 0.88 -7.21 -56.65
CA SER A 68 1.59 -7.80 -57.79
C SER A 68 3.12 -7.63 -57.69
N PRO A 69 3.92 -8.63 -58.12
CA PRO A 69 5.40 -8.61 -58.04
C PRO A 69 6.11 -7.43 -58.71
N ARG A 70 5.46 -6.69 -59.61
CA ARG A 70 6.07 -5.53 -60.31
C ARG A 70 6.24 -4.29 -59.43
N GLU A 71 5.46 -4.13 -58.35
CA GLU A 71 5.62 -2.98 -57.43
C GLU A 71 6.82 -3.13 -56.47
N ILE A 72 7.30 -4.35 -56.25
CA ILE A 72 8.44 -4.62 -55.35
C ILE A 72 9.76 -4.10 -55.96
N VAL A 73 9.90 -4.17 -57.28
CA VAL A 73 11.14 -3.78 -57.98
C VAL A 73 11.32 -2.25 -57.99
N ILE A 74 10.25 -1.47 -58.10
CA ILE A 74 10.32 0.01 -58.15
C ILE A 74 10.70 0.60 -56.78
N ARG A 75 10.36 -0.08 -55.67
CA ARG A 75 10.63 0.38 -54.29
C ARG A 75 12.05 0.09 -53.80
N SER A 76 12.72 -0.90 -54.39
CA SER A 76 14.15 -1.20 -54.16
C SER A 76 15.06 -0.04 -54.57
N ASP A 77 14.82 0.55 -55.75
CA ASP A 77 15.65 1.64 -56.29
C ASP A 77 15.44 2.98 -55.58
N ALA A 78 14.30 3.16 -54.90
CA ALA A 78 14.05 4.31 -54.05
C ALA A 78 14.85 4.20 -52.75
N LEU A 79 14.91 3.01 -52.15
CA LEU A 79 15.67 2.77 -50.92
C LEU A 79 17.19 2.89 -51.14
N GLY A 80 17.68 2.41 -52.29
CA GLY A 80 19.10 2.56 -52.67
C GLY A 80 19.54 4.03 -52.75
N ARG A 81 18.71 4.91 -53.31
CA ARG A 81 18.98 6.35 -53.41
C ARG A 81 18.94 7.08 -52.07
N VAL A 82 18.11 6.60 -51.13
CA VAL A 82 18.04 7.12 -49.76
C VAL A 82 19.32 6.78 -48.98
N ILE A 83 19.83 5.55 -49.12
CA ILE A 83 21.07 5.11 -48.49
C ILE A 83 22.27 5.89 -49.02
N GLU A 84 22.35 6.10 -50.34
CA GLU A 84 23.44 6.87 -50.98
C GLU A 84 23.42 8.36 -50.55
N GLY A 85 22.23 8.91 -50.28
CA GLY A 85 22.05 10.25 -49.72
C GLY A 85 22.51 10.37 -48.26
N LEU A 86 22.32 9.33 -47.45
CA LEU A 86 22.78 9.26 -46.06
C LEU A 86 24.32 9.21 -45.97
N GLU A 87 24.98 8.45 -46.85
CA GLU A 87 26.45 8.31 -46.86
C GLU A 87 27.16 9.65 -47.11
N LYS A 88 26.70 10.43 -48.09
CA LYS A 88 27.28 11.76 -48.36
C LYS A 88 27.10 12.73 -47.19
N LYS A 89 26.01 12.61 -46.44
CA LYS A 89 25.67 13.51 -45.32
C LYS A 89 26.42 13.17 -44.04
N ILE A 90 26.59 11.88 -43.74
CA ILE A 90 27.41 11.37 -42.61
C ILE A 90 28.87 11.80 -42.76
N VAL A 91 29.44 11.71 -43.97
CA VAL A 91 30.81 12.18 -44.24
C VAL A 91 30.95 13.69 -44.03
N THR A 92 29.89 14.46 -44.28
CA THR A 92 29.88 15.92 -44.08
C THR A 92 29.81 16.27 -42.58
N GLN A 93 29.01 15.53 -41.81
CA GLN A 93 28.88 15.70 -40.36
C GLN A 93 30.17 15.30 -39.62
N LYS A 94 30.82 14.20 -40.02
CA LYS A 94 32.12 13.78 -39.47
C LYS A 94 33.19 14.85 -39.63
N LYS A 95 33.23 15.53 -40.79
CA LYS A 95 34.13 16.67 -41.02
C LYS A 95 33.81 17.88 -40.13
N ALA A 96 32.54 18.11 -39.81
CA ALA A 96 32.12 19.19 -38.91
C ALA A 96 32.48 18.89 -37.44
N ASP A 97 32.38 17.63 -37.02
CA ASP A 97 32.71 17.21 -35.65
C ASP A 97 34.22 17.05 -35.45
N GLU A 98 34.97 16.58 -36.46
CA GLU A 98 36.45 16.63 -36.46
C GLU A 98 36.96 18.08 -36.40
N TYR A 99 36.29 19.02 -37.06
CA TYR A 99 36.62 20.44 -36.98
C TYR A 99 36.38 21.00 -35.57
N LYS A 100 35.26 20.64 -34.91
CA LYS A 100 34.99 21.04 -33.51
C LYS A 100 35.98 20.43 -32.53
N HIS A 101 36.33 19.16 -32.70
CA HIS A 101 37.22 18.46 -31.78
C HIS A 101 38.67 18.97 -31.87
N ASN A 102 39.15 19.28 -33.07
CA ASN A 102 40.50 19.80 -33.30
C ASN A 102 40.70 21.27 -32.88
N HIS A 103 39.64 21.99 -32.51
CA HIS A 103 39.71 23.41 -32.14
C HIS A 103 39.31 23.68 -30.67
N PHE A 104 39.06 22.64 -29.88
CA PHE A 104 38.67 22.74 -28.47
C PHE A 104 39.85 22.95 -27.49
N PHE A 105 41.10 22.82 -27.95
CA PHE A 105 42.32 23.01 -27.15
C PHE A 105 43.12 24.26 -27.53
N LEU A 106 42.46 25.29 -28.03
CA LEU A 106 43.09 26.58 -28.30
C LEU A 106 43.12 27.44 -27.03
N SER A 107 44.24 28.10 -26.80
CA SER A 107 44.40 29.07 -25.71
C SER A 107 43.47 30.29 -25.91
N PRO A 108 43.15 31.06 -24.85
CA PRO A 108 42.26 32.21 -24.93
C PRO A 108 42.67 33.29 -25.95
N GLU A 109 43.96 33.35 -26.32
CA GLU A 109 44.48 34.28 -27.33
C GLU A 109 44.26 33.76 -28.78
N GLU A 110 44.30 32.45 -28.98
CA GLU A 110 44.02 31.80 -30.27
C GLU A 110 42.51 31.74 -30.58
N GLN A 111 41.66 31.65 -29.55
CA GLN A 111 40.20 31.73 -29.67
C GLN A 111 39.75 33.11 -30.19
N LYS A 112 40.45 34.18 -29.80
CA LYS A 112 40.16 35.57 -30.23
C LYS A 112 40.43 35.82 -31.72
N SER A 113 41.32 35.06 -32.35
CA SER A 113 41.58 35.11 -33.80
C SER A 113 40.53 34.36 -34.62
N VAL A 114 39.89 33.33 -34.06
CA VAL A 114 38.87 32.50 -34.75
C VAL A 114 37.47 33.16 -34.69
N GLU A 115 37.17 33.91 -33.62
CA GLU A 115 35.90 34.66 -33.48
C GLU A 115 35.74 35.79 -34.50
N ILE A 116 36.81 36.27 -35.13
CA ILE A 116 36.75 37.34 -36.14
C ILE A 116 36.28 36.81 -37.51
N GLU A 117 36.35 35.50 -37.77
CA GLU A 117 36.05 34.92 -39.09
C GLU A 117 34.64 34.32 -39.25
N THR A 118 33.83 34.20 -38.18
CA THR A 118 32.55 33.48 -38.23
C THR A 118 31.34 34.28 -37.73
N ALA A 119 31.05 35.41 -38.38
CA ALA A 119 29.82 36.18 -38.14
C ALA A 119 28.62 35.70 -39.00
N LYS A 120 27.70 34.93 -38.37
CA LYS A 120 26.29 34.58 -38.74
C LYS A 120 26.01 33.66 -39.97
N PRO A 121 24.87 32.91 -40.00
CA PRO A 121 23.81 32.77 -38.99
C PRO A 121 23.66 31.34 -38.38
N PRO A 122 23.43 31.20 -37.05
CA PRO A 122 23.16 29.91 -36.39
C PRO A 122 21.69 29.44 -36.46
N GLN A 123 20.77 30.30 -36.90
CA GLN A 123 19.33 30.03 -36.81
C GLN A 123 18.82 29.12 -37.94
N GLN A 124 19.41 29.23 -39.14
CA GLN A 124 19.12 28.35 -40.27
C GLN A 124 19.60 26.91 -40.04
N LYS A 125 20.74 26.74 -39.32
CA LYS A 125 21.25 25.42 -38.94
C LYS A 125 20.39 24.72 -37.89
N LEU A 126 19.74 25.47 -36.98
CA LEU A 126 18.85 24.89 -35.97
C LEU A 126 17.50 24.47 -36.57
N GLU A 127 16.97 25.25 -37.50
CA GLU A 127 15.76 24.89 -38.26
C GLU A 127 16.00 23.72 -39.23
N GLU A 128 17.20 23.64 -39.84
CA GLU A 128 17.64 22.46 -40.59
C GLU A 128 17.74 21.23 -39.68
N SER A 129 18.35 21.34 -38.49
CA SER A 129 18.45 20.22 -37.52
C SER A 129 17.10 19.75 -36.94
N LEU A 130 16.12 20.64 -36.80
CA LEU A 130 14.76 20.27 -36.34
C LEU A 130 13.94 19.60 -37.45
N SER A 131 14.06 20.07 -38.70
CA SER A 131 13.51 19.38 -39.88
C SER A 131 14.17 18.00 -40.10
N GLU A 132 15.44 17.86 -39.73
CA GLU A 132 16.21 16.62 -39.83
C GLU A 132 15.77 15.54 -38.80
N LEU A 133 15.40 15.94 -37.58
CA LEU A 133 14.84 15.03 -36.55
C LEU A 133 13.43 14.53 -36.91
N GLU A 134 12.63 15.38 -37.55
CA GLU A 134 11.29 15.02 -38.03
C GLU A 134 11.37 13.96 -39.15
N ASN A 135 12.41 14.01 -39.99
CA ASN A 135 12.65 13.02 -41.05
C ASN A 135 13.14 11.66 -40.51
N VAL A 136 13.87 11.63 -39.40
CA VAL A 136 14.25 10.37 -38.71
C VAL A 136 13.03 9.73 -38.04
N ASN A 137 12.18 10.52 -37.40
CA ASN A 137 10.93 10.03 -36.82
C ASN A 137 9.95 9.52 -37.89
N ASN A 138 9.86 10.19 -39.04
CA ASN A 138 9.07 9.73 -40.19
C ASN A 138 9.61 8.43 -40.79
N LEU A 139 10.93 8.23 -40.79
CA LEU A 139 11.56 6.98 -41.21
C LEU A 139 11.25 5.83 -40.25
N PHE A 140 11.30 6.06 -38.93
CA PHE A 140 10.91 5.05 -37.93
C PHE A 140 9.41 4.73 -38.00
N ALA A 141 8.56 5.74 -38.21
CA ALA A 141 7.14 5.52 -38.46
C ALA A 141 6.93 4.69 -39.74
N TYR A 142 7.69 4.94 -40.81
CA TYR A 142 7.64 4.16 -42.04
C TYR A 142 8.11 2.71 -41.85
N ILE A 143 9.24 2.49 -41.16
CA ILE A 143 9.77 1.14 -40.86
C ILE A 143 8.79 0.38 -39.96
N LYS A 144 8.22 1.03 -38.94
CA LYS A 144 7.24 0.44 -38.02
C LYS A 144 5.94 0.08 -38.74
N THR A 145 5.48 0.94 -39.67
CA THR A 145 4.25 0.71 -40.45
C THR A 145 4.43 -0.38 -41.52
N ASN A 146 5.64 -0.57 -42.04
CA ASN A 146 5.94 -1.53 -43.12
C ASN A 146 6.77 -2.73 -42.67
N LEU A 147 6.92 -2.95 -41.36
CA LEU A 147 7.85 -3.92 -40.78
C LEU A 147 7.56 -5.36 -41.25
N SER A 148 6.29 -5.72 -41.43
CA SER A 148 5.88 -7.04 -41.95
C SER A 148 6.28 -7.25 -43.41
N THR A 149 6.20 -6.20 -44.24
CA THR A 149 6.65 -6.24 -45.65
C THR A 149 8.16 -6.31 -45.76
N ILE A 150 8.88 -5.59 -44.88
CA ILE A 150 10.35 -5.61 -44.81
C ILE A 150 10.84 -6.98 -44.31
N LYS A 151 10.17 -7.59 -43.32
CA LYS A 151 10.46 -8.95 -42.81
C LYS A 151 10.28 -10.04 -43.87
N ASN A 152 9.35 -9.87 -44.81
CA ASN A 152 9.10 -10.83 -45.89
C ASN A 152 10.10 -10.74 -47.05
N SER A 153 11.02 -9.77 -47.04
CA SER A 153 12.11 -9.65 -48.00
C SER A 153 13.46 -9.81 -47.29
N GLU A 154 13.89 -11.06 -47.15
CA GLU A 154 15.08 -11.47 -46.39
C GLU A 154 16.35 -10.69 -46.76
N GLN A 155 16.56 -10.41 -48.06
CA GLN A 155 17.70 -9.59 -48.52
C GLN A 155 17.64 -8.12 -48.07
N VAL A 156 16.45 -7.53 -47.99
CA VAL A 156 16.28 -6.13 -47.55
C VAL A 156 16.45 -6.04 -46.04
N TYR A 157 15.93 -7.02 -45.30
CA TYR A 157 16.07 -7.11 -43.84
C TYR A 157 17.54 -7.29 -43.43
N GLN A 158 18.27 -8.21 -44.07
CA GLN A 158 19.68 -8.45 -43.77
C GLN A 158 20.58 -7.25 -44.10
N ARG A 159 20.37 -6.57 -45.25
CA ARG A 159 21.11 -5.35 -45.58
C ARG A 159 20.83 -4.20 -44.61
N LEU A 160 19.60 -4.10 -44.10
CA LEU A 160 19.24 -3.08 -43.11
C LEU A 160 19.96 -3.32 -41.78
N ILE A 161 19.99 -4.58 -41.32
CA ILE A 161 20.71 -4.98 -40.09
C ILE A 161 22.22 -4.78 -40.23
N GLU A 162 22.84 -5.22 -41.32
CA GLU A 162 24.28 -5.02 -41.57
C GLU A 162 24.64 -3.54 -41.55
N LYS A 163 23.80 -2.69 -42.17
CA LYS A 163 24.05 -1.25 -42.24
C LYS A 163 23.83 -0.54 -40.90
N MET A 164 22.83 -0.94 -40.12
CA MET A 164 22.61 -0.40 -38.77
C MET A 164 23.74 -0.81 -37.80
N ASN A 165 24.24 -2.04 -37.90
CA ASN A 165 25.42 -2.49 -37.15
C ASN A 165 26.68 -1.69 -37.52
N GLN A 166 26.89 -1.44 -38.82
CA GLN A 166 28.00 -0.61 -39.28
C GLN A 166 27.91 0.82 -38.71
N LEU A 167 26.72 1.42 -38.73
CA LEU A 167 26.48 2.76 -38.18
C LEU A 167 26.65 2.83 -36.64
N ALA A 168 26.28 1.77 -35.92
CA ALA A 168 26.49 1.69 -34.47
C ALA A 168 27.99 1.62 -34.11
N GLY A 169 28.80 0.92 -34.92
CA GLY A 169 30.24 0.81 -34.72
C GLY A 169 31.02 2.10 -35.02
N ASP A 170 30.55 2.90 -35.97
CA ASP A 170 31.26 4.10 -36.44
C ASP A 170 30.98 5.37 -35.59
N TYR A 171 30.02 5.36 -34.67
CA TYR A 171 29.59 6.53 -33.87
C TYR A 171 29.78 6.36 -32.35
N GLN A 172 30.59 7.22 -31.71
CA GLN A 172 30.85 7.19 -30.26
C GLN A 172 30.05 8.21 -29.41
N GLY A 173 29.12 8.97 -29.99
CA GLY A 173 28.27 9.91 -29.24
C GLY A 173 27.05 9.24 -28.61
N LEU A 174 26.91 9.34 -27.28
CA LEU A 174 25.91 8.64 -26.45
C LEU A 174 24.47 8.73 -26.96
N ALA A 175 23.98 9.90 -27.39
CA ALA A 175 22.57 10.06 -27.77
C ALA A 175 22.20 9.36 -29.11
N ILE A 176 23.07 9.44 -30.13
CA ILE A 176 22.82 8.80 -31.43
C ILE A 176 23.05 7.29 -31.32
N ARG A 177 24.04 6.88 -30.52
CA ARG A 177 24.29 5.47 -30.23
C ARG A 177 23.11 4.82 -29.51
N SER A 178 22.53 5.45 -28.47
CA SER A 178 21.35 4.91 -27.78
C SER A 178 20.10 4.82 -28.67
N VAL A 179 19.93 5.74 -29.62
CA VAL A 179 18.82 5.68 -30.59
C VAL A 179 19.04 4.57 -31.64
N ILE A 180 20.27 4.35 -32.09
CA ILE A 180 20.63 3.24 -32.98
C ILE A 180 20.53 1.90 -32.24
N GLU A 181 20.95 1.85 -30.97
CA GLU A 181 20.85 0.67 -30.09
C GLU A 181 19.39 0.32 -29.78
N MET A 182 18.50 1.30 -29.53
CA MET A 182 17.05 1.04 -29.42
C MET A 182 16.45 0.52 -30.74
N GLY A 183 16.87 1.07 -31.88
CA GLY A 183 16.46 0.57 -33.20
C GLY A 183 16.96 -0.84 -33.49
N MET A 184 18.16 -1.18 -32.98
CA MET A 184 18.77 -2.50 -33.05
C MET A 184 18.08 -3.50 -32.10
N GLU A 185 17.72 -3.10 -30.88
CA GLU A 185 16.94 -3.91 -29.94
C GLU A 185 15.57 -4.28 -30.52
N CYS A 186 14.95 -3.39 -31.30
CA CYS A 186 13.72 -3.70 -32.04
C CYS A 186 13.92 -4.70 -33.20
N LEU A 187 15.16 -4.98 -33.62
CA LEU A 187 15.50 -5.78 -34.81
C LEU A 187 16.34 -7.05 -34.53
N THR A 188 17.01 -7.18 -33.37
CA THR A 188 18.08 -8.19 -33.15
C THR A 188 17.90 -9.19 -32.00
N GLU A 189 16.70 -9.39 -31.44
CA GLU A 189 16.52 -10.39 -30.38
C GLU A 189 16.67 -11.87 -30.84
N ASP A 190 16.63 -12.16 -32.14
CA ASP A 190 16.89 -13.50 -32.70
C ASP A 190 18.31 -13.67 -33.31
N ALA A 191 19.06 -12.59 -33.53
CA ALA A 191 20.39 -12.66 -34.16
C ALA A 191 21.50 -13.15 -33.19
N LEU A 192 21.24 -13.14 -31.88
CA LEU A 192 22.18 -13.58 -30.85
C LEU A 192 22.17 -15.10 -30.58
N ARG A 193 21.38 -15.89 -31.33
CA ARG A 193 21.30 -17.35 -31.16
C ARG A 193 22.22 -18.18 -32.06
N SER A 194 23.08 -17.58 -32.88
CA SER A 194 23.94 -18.32 -33.84
C SER A 194 25.46 -18.18 -33.62
N ALA A 195 25.92 -17.61 -32.51
CA ALA A 195 27.36 -17.52 -32.21
C ALA A 195 27.80 -18.57 -31.17
N ASP A 196 28.26 -19.72 -31.66
CA ASP A 196 28.96 -20.74 -30.86
C ASP A 196 30.34 -20.24 -30.42
N LEU A 197 30.52 -19.97 -29.12
CA LEU A 197 31.85 -19.89 -28.48
C LEU A 197 31.84 -20.73 -27.19
N PRO A 198 32.78 -21.68 -27.02
CA PRO A 198 32.79 -22.59 -25.88
C PRO A 198 33.66 -22.04 -24.75
N LEU A 199 33.31 -22.33 -23.49
CA LEU A 199 34.22 -22.50 -22.33
C LEU A 199 33.41 -22.99 -21.09
N PRO A 200 34.03 -23.59 -20.05
CA PRO A 200 33.96 -25.02 -19.79
C PRO A 200 33.25 -25.43 -18.48
N ASP A 201 33.01 -26.73 -18.37
CA ASP A 201 32.35 -27.45 -17.28
C ASP A 201 33.02 -27.25 -15.90
N GLN A 202 32.24 -26.86 -14.88
CA GLN A 202 31.83 -27.78 -13.81
C GLN A 202 30.90 -27.13 -12.76
N VAL A 203 29.72 -27.74 -12.61
CA VAL A 203 28.90 -27.85 -11.39
C VAL A 203 28.24 -26.57 -10.84
N GLN A 204 27.22 -26.10 -11.57
CA GLN A 204 26.05 -25.41 -10.98
C GLN A 204 24.81 -25.55 -11.89
N LYS A 205 24.50 -26.78 -12.31
CA LYS A 205 23.34 -27.13 -13.14
C LYS A 205 22.40 -28.03 -12.35
N ASP A 206 21.31 -27.45 -11.84
CA ASP A 206 19.94 -28.02 -11.96
C ASP A 206 18.83 -27.07 -11.48
N SER A 207 18.88 -25.80 -11.90
CA SER A 207 17.73 -24.88 -11.78
C SER A 207 17.46 -24.03 -13.03
N ASN A 208 18.03 -24.40 -14.18
CA ASN A 208 17.89 -23.66 -15.44
C ASN A 208 17.45 -24.53 -16.63
N SER A 209 16.50 -25.45 -16.43
CA SER A 209 15.81 -26.08 -17.57
C SER A 209 14.78 -25.12 -18.18
N ARG A 210 15.26 -24.17 -18.99
CA ARG A 210 14.44 -23.33 -19.87
C ARG A 210 13.92 -24.15 -21.06
N ARG A 211 12.89 -24.99 -20.88
CA ARG A 211 12.05 -25.50 -21.99
C ARG A 211 10.58 -25.72 -21.57
N PRO A 212 9.74 -24.66 -21.58
CA PRO A 212 8.30 -24.78 -21.40
C PRO A 212 7.62 -25.76 -22.38
N ASN A 213 8.14 -25.88 -23.60
CA ASN A 213 7.55 -26.70 -24.66
C ASN A 213 7.64 -28.22 -24.42
N GLU A 214 8.65 -28.72 -23.69
CA GLU A 214 8.80 -30.17 -23.44
C GLU A 214 7.89 -30.64 -22.31
N THR A 215 7.71 -29.82 -21.27
CA THR A 215 6.73 -30.08 -20.20
C THR A 215 5.30 -29.99 -20.73
N TYR A 216 5.03 -29.02 -21.60
CA TYR A 216 3.74 -28.88 -22.28
C TYR A 216 3.37 -30.09 -23.14
N GLU A 217 4.32 -30.57 -23.96
CA GLU A 217 4.08 -31.71 -24.85
C GLU A 217 3.92 -33.02 -24.06
N ALA A 218 4.58 -33.14 -22.90
CA ALA A 218 4.36 -34.26 -21.96
C ALA A 218 2.97 -34.21 -21.31
N ILE A 219 2.50 -33.03 -20.87
CA ILE A 219 1.14 -32.83 -20.34
C ILE A 219 0.09 -33.15 -21.40
N ARG A 220 0.31 -32.71 -22.66
CA ARG A 220 -0.55 -32.99 -23.81
C ARG A 220 -0.64 -34.49 -24.11
N GLN A 221 0.49 -35.18 -24.27
CA GLN A 221 0.50 -36.61 -24.59
C GLN A 221 -0.12 -37.46 -23.48
N LEU A 222 0.03 -37.05 -22.21
CA LEU A 222 -0.54 -37.77 -21.09
C LEU A 222 -2.04 -37.47 -20.89
N ALA A 223 -2.51 -36.22 -21.06
CA ALA A 223 -3.94 -35.87 -21.03
C ALA A 223 -4.73 -36.61 -22.12
N VAL A 224 -4.12 -36.75 -23.30
CA VAL A 224 -4.64 -37.54 -24.43
C VAL A 224 -4.81 -39.04 -24.09
N SER A 225 -4.03 -39.55 -23.14
CA SER A 225 -4.07 -40.97 -22.74
C SER A 225 -5.10 -41.30 -21.66
N VAL A 226 -5.68 -40.30 -20.99
CA VAL A 226 -6.53 -40.47 -19.79
C VAL A 226 -8.02 -40.20 -20.05
N VAL A 227 -8.35 -39.53 -21.15
CA VAL A 227 -9.72 -39.11 -21.50
C VAL A 227 -10.44 -40.15 -22.36
N ASP A 228 -11.76 -40.29 -22.18
CA ASP A 228 -12.65 -41.08 -23.05
C ASP A 228 -12.31 -40.82 -24.54
N PRO A 229 -12.12 -41.88 -25.36
CA PRO A 229 -11.88 -41.74 -26.80
C PRO A 229 -12.85 -40.82 -27.54
N THR A 230 -14.08 -40.63 -27.04
CA THR A 230 -15.09 -39.75 -27.63
C THR A 230 -14.81 -38.26 -27.40
N LEU A 231 -14.13 -37.90 -26.32
CA LEU A 231 -13.76 -36.51 -25.96
C LEU A 231 -12.31 -36.16 -26.35
N LYS A 232 -11.50 -37.16 -26.70
CA LYS A 232 -10.09 -37.04 -27.11
C LYS A 232 -9.86 -35.96 -28.18
N ASN A 233 -10.64 -35.93 -29.26
CA ASN A 233 -10.47 -34.95 -30.33
C ASN A 233 -10.78 -33.51 -29.89
N GLN A 234 -11.70 -33.32 -28.94
CA GLN A 234 -12.03 -31.99 -28.41
C GLN A 234 -10.92 -31.49 -27.47
N TYR A 235 -10.38 -32.37 -26.62
CA TYR A 235 -9.23 -32.06 -25.78
C TYR A 235 -7.94 -31.85 -26.59
N GLU A 236 -7.67 -32.64 -27.63
CA GLU A 236 -6.51 -32.48 -28.51
C GLU A 236 -6.54 -31.15 -29.28
N THR A 237 -7.70 -30.79 -29.83
CA THR A 237 -7.88 -29.52 -30.55
C THR A 237 -7.76 -28.32 -29.61
N MET A 238 -8.26 -28.45 -28.38
CA MET A 238 -8.17 -27.42 -27.37
C MET A 238 -6.73 -27.24 -26.84
N ILE A 239 -6.06 -28.33 -26.46
CA ILE A 239 -4.68 -28.28 -25.97
C ILE A 239 -3.78 -27.78 -27.10
N SER A 240 -3.98 -28.16 -28.37
CA SER A 240 -3.27 -27.51 -29.47
C SER A 240 -3.57 -26.01 -29.56
N SER A 241 -4.83 -25.58 -29.43
CA SER A 241 -5.21 -24.16 -29.41
C SER A 241 -4.60 -23.35 -28.26
N VAL A 242 -4.35 -23.95 -27.10
CA VAL A 242 -3.68 -23.28 -25.96
C VAL A 242 -2.15 -23.30 -26.16
N SER A 243 -1.62 -24.39 -26.69
CA SER A 243 -0.20 -24.59 -27.04
C SER A 243 0.28 -23.56 -28.04
N ASP A 244 -0.47 -23.41 -29.12
CA ASP A 244 -0.09 -22.57 -30.27
C ASP A 244 -0.17 -21.09 -29.89
N ASN A 245 -0.98 -20.74 -28.87
CA ASN A 245 -1.07 -19.39 -28.31
C ASN A 245 -0.07 -19.12 -27.19
N ILE A 246 0.49 -20.13 -26.52
CA ILE A 246 1.53 -19.97 -25.48
C ILE A 246 2.94 -20.02 -26.10
N SER A 247 3.16 -20.91 -27.07
CA SER A 247 4.48 -21.14 -27.68
C SER A 247 4.92 -20.06 -28.69
N GLY A 248 4.03 -19.14 -29.06
CA GLY A 248 4.28 -18.06 -30.02
C GLY A 248 4.79 -16.74 -29.44
N PHE A 249 4.91 -16.58 -28.12
CA PHE A 249 5.14 -15.26 -27.50
C PHE A 249 6.27 -15.28 -26.45
N SER A 250 7.38 -14.60 -26.76
CA SER A 250 8.42 -14.23 -25.79
C SER A 250 8.52 -12.71 -25.70
N GLY A 251 8.45 -12.18 -24.47
CA GLY A 251 8.39 -10.76 -24.16
C GLY A 251 7.18 -10.43 -23.28
N ASP A 252 7.27 -9.34 -22.52
CA ASP A 252 6.43 -8.90 -21.39
C ASP A 252 4.91 -8.78 -21.69
N GLN A 253 4.25 -9.91 -21.97
CA GLN A 253 2.83 -10.03 -22.33
C GLN A 253 2.06 -10.87 -21.30
N SER A 254 2.13 -10.47 -20.04
CA SER A 254 1.32 -11.05 -18.95
C SER A 254 -0.18 -11.07 -19.30
N TRP A 255 -0.67 -10.06 -20.02
CA TRP A 255 -2.07 -9.96 -20.44
C TRP A 255 -2.49 -11.03 -21.45
N VAL A 256 -1.58 -11.50 -22.31
CA VAL A 256 -1.88 -12.49 -23.37
C VAL A 256 -1.83 -13.91 -22.81
N HIS A 257 -0.86 -14.23 -21.95
CA HIS A 257 -0.85 -15.49 -21.19
C HIS A 257 -2.08 -15.62 -20.28
N ALA A 258 -2.43 -14.54 -19.58
CA ALA A 258 -3.66 -14.47 -18.82
C ALA A 258 -4.89 -14.64 -19.72
N SER A 259 -4.90 -14.05 -20.92
CA SER A 259 -5.99 -14.22 -21.88
C SER A 259 -6.08 -15.64 -22.44
N ALA A 260 -4.97 -16.36 -22.64
CA ALA A 260 -4.96 -17.76 -23.07
C ALA A 260 -5.44 -18.70 -21.95
N LEU A 261 -4.94 -18.53 -20.72
CA LEU A 261 -5.39 -19.28 -19.54
C LEU A 261 -6.84 -18.95 -19.17
N LYS A 262 -7.24 -17.69 -19.31
CA LYS A 262 -8.63 -17.25 -19.16
C LYS A 262 -9.50 -17.79 -20.28
N THR A 263 -9.04 -17.83 -21.53
CA THR A 263 -9.77 -18.44 -22.66
C THR A 263 -9.92 -19.94 -22.45
N PHE A 264 -8.89 -20.61 -21.93
CA PHE A 264 -8.96 -22.00 -21.49
C PHE A 264 -10.05 -22.17 -20.41
N ASN A 265 -10.03 -21.37 -19.35
CA ASN A 265 -11.01 -21.41 -18.26
C ASN A 265 -12.44 -20.99 -18.70
N ASP A 266 -12.57 -19.97 -19.54
CA ASP A 266 -13.82 -19.41 -20.05
C ASP A 266 -14.49 -20.33 -21.08
N ARG A 267 -13.70 -21.05 -21.88
CA ARG A 267 -14.20 -22.11 -22.76
C ARG A 267 -14.68 -23.33 -21.95
N PHE A 268 -14.09 -23.56 -20.77
CA PHE A 268 -14.41 -24.66 -19.86
C PHE A 268 -15.45 -24.31 -18.77
N LYS A 269 -16.23 -23.24 -18.89
CA LYS A 269 -17.20 -22.85 -17.85
C LYS A 269 -18.11 -24.00 -17.43
N GLN A 270 -18.41 -24.00 -16.12
CA GLN A 270 -19.24 -24.91 -15.29
C GLN A 270 -20.09 -25.96 -16.02
N ASP A 271 -20.85 -25.58 -17.04
CA ASP A 271 -21.70 -26.46 -17.84
C ASP A 271 -20.94 -27.57 -18.57
N GLU A 272 -19.70 -27.34 -19.03
CA GLU A 272 -18.87 -28.37 -19.68
C GLU A 272 -18.24 -29.30 -18.65
N TRP A 273 -17.70 -28.79 -17.54
CA TRP A 273 -17.26 -29.64 -16.41
C TRP A 273 -18.40 -30.51 -15.86
N GLN A 274 -19.60 -29.95 -15.73
CA GLN A 274 -20.81 -30.67 -15.33
C GLN A 274 -21.28 -31.70 -16.38
N ARG A 275 -21.01 -31.48 -17.67
CA ARG A 275 -21.33 -32.42 -18.76
C ARG A 275 -20.34 -33.57 -18.90
N ILE A 276 -19.07 -33.38 -18.49
CA ILE A 276 -18.01 -34.37 -18.67
C ILE A 276 -18.03 -35.44 -17.55
N GLU A 277 -18.72 -35.20 -16.42
CA GLU A 277 -18.73 -36.10 -15.24
C GLU A 277 -17.34 -36.69 -14.92
N ALA A 278 -16.30 -35.85 -15.01
CA ALA A 278 -14.92 -36.31 -14.84
C ALA A 278 -14.77 -36.99 -13.48
N THR A 279 -14.29 -38.24 -13.48
CA THR A 279 -14.07 -38.96 -12.22
C THR A 279 -12.99 -38.24 -11.39
N PRO A 280 -13.04 -38.31 -10.05
CA PRO A 280 -11.99 -37.77 -9.19
C PRO A 280 -10.58 -38.19 -9.64
N GLU A 281 -10.39 -39.44 -10.07
CA GLU A 281 -9.13 -39.95 -10.63
C GLU A 281 -8.66 -39.23 -11.92
N GLN A 282 -9.56 -38.79 -12.80
CA GLN A 282 -9.21 -38.09 -14.03
C GLN A 282 -8.81 -36.64 -13.74
N VAL A 283 -9.54 -35.96 -12.85
CA VAL A 283 -9.17 -34.62 -12.36
C VAL A 283 -7.81 -34.67 -11.64
N LYS A 284 -7.61 -35.69 -10.80
CA LYS A 284 -6.35 -35.95 -10.10
C LYS A 284 -5.14 -36.07 -11.04
N LYS A 285 -5.27 -36.84 -12.13
CA LYS A 285 -4.20 -37.02 -13.13
C LYS A 285 -3.90 -35.75 -13.93
N LEU A 286 -4.92 -34.98 -14.28
CA LEU A 286 -4.75 -33.69 -14.96
C LEU A 286 -4.06 -32.66 -14.05
N TYR A 287 -4.40 -32.67 -12.77
CA TYR A 287 -3.74 -31.85 -11.76
C TYR A 287 -2.27 -32.25 -11.57
N ASP A 288 -1.97 -33.55 -11.44
CA ASP A 288 -0.59 -34.06 -11.29
C ASP A 288 0.34 -33.59 -12.41
N LEU A 289 -0.22 -33.46 -13.61
CA LEU A 289 0.48 -32.99 -14.80
C LEU A 289 0.75 -31.48 -14.79
N THR A 290 -0.18 -30.69 -14.26
CA THR A 290 -0.19 -29.23 -14.45
C THR A 290 0.23 -28.43 -13.23
N GLN A 291 0.22 -29.02 -12.01
CA GLN A 291 0.39 -28.25 -10.77
C GLN A 291 1.72 -27.49 -10.69
N VAL A 292 2.83 -28.10 -11.13
CA VAL A 292 4.16 -27.51 -10.98
C VAL A 292 4.27 -26.23 -11.82
N TYR A 293 3.74 -26.29 -13.04
CA TYR A 293 3.68 -25.16 -13.94
C TYR A 293 2.76 -24.05 -13.42
N LEU A 294 1.59 -24.40 -12.90
CA LEU A 294 0.65 -23.44 -12.33
C LEU A 294 1.21 -22.74 -11.08
N PHE A 295 1.91 -23.47 -10.21
CA PHE A 295 2.59 -22.85 -9.07
C PHE A 295 3.70 -21.91 -9.54
N ASN A 296 4.52 -22.28 -10.52
CA ASN A 296 5.55 -21.37 -11.05
C ASN A 296 4.94 -20.06 -11.55
N ILE A 297 3.87 -20.11 -12.36
CA ILE A 297 3.15 -18.91 -12.81
C ILE A 297 2.59 -18.12 -11.63
N LEU A 298 2.01 -18.82 -10.65
CA LEU A 298 1.42 -18.20 -9.48
C LEU A 298 2.47 -17.45 -8.64
N TYR A 299 3.64 -18.04 -8.41
CA TYR A 299 4.74 -17.43 -7.65
C TYR A 299 5.45 -16.32 -8.44
N GLU A 300 5.65 -16.47 -9.75
CA GLU A 300 6.14 -15.39 -10.63
C GLU A 300 5.19 -14.20 -10.64
N GLY A 301 3.88 -14.49 -10.61
CA GLY A 301 2.82 -13.51 -10.57
C GLY A 301 2.71 -12.73 -9.25
N ARG A 302 3.45 -13.13 -8.19
CA ARG A 302 3.45 -12.54 -6.85
C ARG A 302 2.05 -12.19 -6.37
N HIS A 303 1.87 -11.04 -5.72
CA HIS A 303 0.60 -10.61 -5.15
C HIS A 303 -0.37 -10.00 -6.18
N GLU A 304 0.11 -9.45 -7.29
CA GLU A 304 -0.72 -8.71 -8.25
C GLU A 304 -0.27 -8.95 -9.70
N SER A 305 -0.91 -9.91 -10.37
CA SER A 305 -0.74 -10.14 -11.81
C SER A 305 -1.93 -10.87 -12.41
N TRP A 306 -2.23 -10.56 -13.67
CA TRP A 306 -3.27 -11.28 -14.40
C TRP A 306 -2.93 -12.76 -14.64
N THR A 307 -1.65 -13.09 -14.78
CA THR A 307 -1.16 -14.47 -14.97
C THR A 307 -1.28 -15.29 -13.69
N GLY A 308 -0.84 -14.74 -12.56
CA GLY A 308 -1.01 -15.38 -11.25
C GLY A 308 -2.49 -15.54 -10.91
N THR A 309 -3.31 -14.51 -11.17
CA THR A 309 -4.77 -14.55 -11.03
C THR A 309 -5.39 -15.67 -11.88
N ALA A 310 -4.94 -15.83 -13.12
CA ALA A 310 -5.43 -16.90 -14.00
C ALA A 310 -5.01 -18.30 -13.49
N ALA A 311 -3.77 -18.46 -13.00
CA ALA A 311 -3.32 -19.72 -12.40
C ALA A 311 -4.14 -20.08 -11.14
N ALA A 312 -4.41 -19.10 -10.27
CA ALA A 312 -5.26 -19.29 -9.09
C ALA A 312 -6.70 -19.71 -9.44
N ASN A 313 -7.29 -19.14 -10.51
CA ASN A 313 -8.60 -19.55 -11.03
C ASN A 313 -8.61 -20.96 -11.62
N ILE A 314 -7.48 -21.46 -12.14
CA ILE A 314 -7.41 -22.84 -12.60
C ILE A 314 -7.39 -23.80 -11.41
N PHE A 315 -6.64 -23.46 -10.34
CA PHE A 315 -6.71 -24.20 -9.08
C PHE A 315 -8.13 -24.22 -8.48
N TYR A 316 -8.86 -23.11 -8.61
CA TYR A 316 -10.28 -23.01 -8.20
C TYR A 316 -11.12 -24.09 -8.88
N SER A 317 -11.00 -24.25 -10.19
CA SER A 317 -11.80 -25.19 -10.97
C SER A 317 -11.50 -26.67 -10.69
N PHE A 318 -10.33 -27.00 -10.15
CA PHE A 318 -9.96 -28.41 -9.87
C PHE A 318 -10.46 -28.93 -8.53
N HIS A 319 -10.66 -28.05 -7.56
CA HIS A 319 -11.03 -28.41 -6.18
C HIS A 319 -10.11 -29.46 -5.50
N ASP A 320 -8.87 -29.63 -5.98
CA ASP A 320 -7.95 -30.65 -5.48
C ASP A 320 -7.29 -30.19 -4.16
N PRO A 321 -7.51 -30.88 -3.03
CA PRO A 321 -6.93 -30.49 -1.75
C PRO A 321 -5.40 -30.42 -1.75
N ARG A 322 -4.72 -31.14 -2.66
CA ARG A 322 -3.25 -31.13 -2.75
C ARG A 322 -2.67 -29.77 -3.11
N ALA A 323 -3.49 -28.85 -3.63
CA ALA A 323 -3.07 -27.47 -3.87
C ALA A 323 -2.97 -26.63 -2.58
N LEU A 324 -3.68 -27.00 -1.52
CA LEU A 324 -3.80 -26.18 -0.30
C LEU A 324 -2.45 -25.77 0.31
N PRO A 325 -1.44 -26.66 0.47
CA PRO A 325 -0.16 -26.24 1.04
C PRO A 325 0.56 -25.19 0.19
N GLY A 326 0.49 -25.31 -1.14
CA GLY A 326 1.10 -24.37 -2.07
C GLY A 326 0.38 -23.02 -2.10
N LEU A 327 -0.96 -23.03 -2.05
CA LEU A 327 -1.79 -21.83 -2.01
C LEU A 327 -1.65 -21.08 -0.67
N LEU A 328 -1.64 -21.80 0.46
CA LEU A 328 -1.38 -21.21 1.78
C LEU A 328 0.02 -20.61 1.86
N THR A 329 1.02 -21.28 1.27
CA THR A 329 2.38 -20.74 1.18
C THR A 329 2.43 -19.47 0.33
N HIS A 330 1.67 -19.42 -0.77
CA HIS A 330 1.54 -18.22 -1.58
C HIS A 330 0.95 -17.06 -0.77
N LEU A 331 -0.18 -17.26 -0.06
CA LEU A 331 -0.77 -16.20 0.78
C LEU A 331 0.18 -15.74 1.89
N LYS A 332 0.91 -16.67 2.50
CA LYS A 332 1.91 -16.34 3.53
C LYS A 332 3.02 -15.45 2.97
N MET A 333 3.46 -15.69 1.73
CA MET A 333 4.49 -14.89 1.06
C MET A 333 3.96 -13.58 0.46
N PHE A 334 2.69 -13.56 0.05
CA PHE A 334 2.10 -12.50 -0.76
C PHE A 334 0.71 -12.15 -0.20
N GLY A 335 0.68 -11.25 0.78
CA GLY A 335 -0.52 -10.97 1.57
C GLY A 335 -1.58 -10.10 0.93
N PHE A 336 -1.24 -9.26 -0.06
CA PHE A 336 -2.17 -8.25 -0.55
C PHE A 336 -2.05 -8.03 -2.06
N GLY A 337 -3.14 -8.23 -2.78
CA GLY A 337 -3.24 -7.95 -4.21
C GLY A 337 -4.30 -8.82 -4.89
N HIS A 338 -4.63 -8.50 -6.15
CA HIS A 338 -5.68 -9.20 -6.89
C HIS A 338 -5.43 -10.71 -7.01
N THR A 339 -4.18 -11.15 -7.17
CA THR A 339 -3.83 -12.58 -7.21
C THR A 339 -4.11 -13.24 -5.87
N SER A 340 -3.62 -12.66 -4.77
CA SER A 340 -3.80 -13.18 -3.41
C SER A 340 -5.27 -13.28 -3.03
N ASN A 341 -6.11 -12.34 -3.47
CA ASN A 341 -7.55 -12.42 -3.29
C ASN A 341 -8.17 -13.65 -3.98
N ILE A 342 -7.79 -13.92 -5.24
CA ILE A 342 -8.28 -15.12 -5.92
C ILE A 342 -7.74 -16.39 -5.25
N VAL A 343 -6.47 -16.42 -4.84
CA VAL A 343 -5.90 -17.56 -4.09
C VAL A 343 -6.67 -17.84 -2.81
N GLY A 344 -7.04 -16.80 -2.05
CA GLY A 344 -7.86 -16.96 -0.86
C GLY A 344 -9.24 -17.54 -1.16
N ASN A 345 -9.92 -17.06 -2.22
CA ASN A 345 -11.19 -17.64 -2.67
C ASN A 345 -11.04 -19.11 -3.11
N THR A 346 -9.97 -19.42 -3.84
CA THR A 346 -9.63 -20.79 -4.26
C THR A 346 -9.44 -21.74 -3.09
N ILE A 347 -8.74 -21.31 -2.02
CA ILE A 347 -8.58 -22.11 -0.81
C ILE A 347 -9.94 -22.42 -0.18
N MET A 348 -10.80 -21.41 -0.03
CA MET A 348 -12.15 -21.61 0.53
C MET A 348 -12.95 -22.62 -0.30
N GLU A 349 -12.90 -22.49 -1.63
CA GLU A 349 -13.64 -23.36 -2.53
C GLU A 349 -13.16 -24.81 -2.49
N ILE A 350 -11.84 -25.04 -2.44
CA ILE A 350 -11.26 -26.39 -2.28
C ILE A 350 -11.70 -27.02 -0.96
N ILE A 351 -11.83 -26.24 0.11
CA ILE A 351 -12.22 -26.77 1.42
C ILE A 351 -13.72 -27.03 1.51
N ASP A 352 -14.56 -26.16 0.92
CA ASP A 352 -16.02 -26.32 0.95
C ASP A 352 -16.49 -27.41 -0.03
N HIS A 353 -15.78 -27.60 -1.13
CA HIS A 353 -16.13 -28.53 -2.20
C HIS A 353 -14.94 -29.40 -2.62
N PRO A 354 -14.27 -30.13 -1.70
CA PRO A 354 -13.07 -30.87 -2.03
C PRO A 354 -13.37 -31.98 -3.05
N LEU A 355 -12.45 -32.20 -3.97
CA LEU A 355 -12.54 -33.28 -4.97
C LEU A 355 -12.84 -34.64 -4.30
N THR A 356 -12.20 -34.92 -3.16
CA THR A 356 -12.56 -36.01 -2.26
C THR A 356 -12.40 -35.60 -0.78
N PRO A 357 -13.35 -35.95 0.11
CA PRO A 357 -13.21 -35.71 1.55
C PRO A 357 -11.96 -36.38 2.15
N GLU A 358 -11.66 -37.61 1.70
CA GLU A 358 -10.46 -38.35 2.12
C GLU A 358 -9.18 -37.63 1.69
N GLY A 359 -9.15 -37.05 0.48
CA GLY A 359 -8.02 -36.26 0.01
C GLY A 359 -7.77 -35.01 0.83
N LEU A 360 -8.85 -34.31 1.25
CA LEU A 360 -8.74 -33.16 2.15
C LEU A 360 -8.16 -33.58 3.51
N ARG A 361 -8.64 -34.70 4.05
CA ARG A 361 -8.12 -35.25 5.30
C ARG A 361 -6.64 -35.64 5.19
N GLU A 362 -6.27 -36.38 4.15
CA GLU A 362 -4.88 -36.81 3.92
C GLU A 362 -3.93 -35.62 3.76
N VAL A 363 -4.32 -34.59 3.00
CA VAL A 363 -3.50 -33.38 2.83
C VAL A 363 -3.39 -32.59 4.13
N THR A 364 -4.48 -32.47 4.89
CA THR A 364 -4.49 -31.78 6.18
C THR A 364 -3.62 -32.53 7.22
N GLU A 365 -3.66 -33.85 7.22
CA GLU A 365 -2.80 -34.68 8.09
C GLU A 365 -1.33 -34.66 7.65
N SER A 366 -1.03 -34.52 6.35
CA SER A 366 0.35 -34.52 5.83
C SER A 366 1.02 -33.15 5.73
N THR A 367 0.27 -32.04 5.84
CA THR A 367 0.82 -30.68 5.78
C THR A 367 1.53 -30.26 7.08
N THR A 368 2.15 -29.08 7.08
CA THR A 368 2.87 -28.53 8.25
C THR A 368 1.91 -28.34 9.44
N PRO A 369 2.41 -28.40 10.70
CA PRO A 369 1.56 -28.18 11.87
C PRO A 369 0.76 -26.88 11.83
N LEU A 370 1.35 -25.79 11.32
CA LEU A 370 0.68 -24.51 11.15
C LEU A 370 -0.48 -24.60 10.14
N TYR A 371 -0.22 -25.13 8.94
CA TYR A 371 -1.26 -25.23 7.90
C TYR A 371 -2.37 -26.20 8.29
N ARG A 372 -2.03 -27.29 8.98
CA ARG A 372 -3.00 -28.21 9.55
C ARG A 372 -3.92 -27.48 10.53
N ARG A 373 -3.35 -26.64 11.40
CA ARG A 373 -4.13 -25.82 12.34
C ARG A 373 -4.98 -24.78 11.60
N ILE A 374 -4.46 -24.10 10.58
CA ILE A 374 -5.26 -23.18 9.77
C ILE A 374 -6.47 -23.91 9.17
N ILE A 375 -6.25 -25.03 8.49
CA ILE A 375 -7.32 -25.81 7.86
C ILE A 375 -8.32 -26.29 8.92
N ASN A 376 -7.83 -26.91 9.99
CA ASN A 376 -8.69 -27.46 11.03
C ASN A 376 -9.42 -26.37 11.84
N ASP A 377 -8.71 -25.41 12.40
CA ASP A 377 -9.26 -24.46 13.35
C ASP A 377 -10.14 -23.41 12.66
N TRP A 378 -9.87 -23.07 11.39
CA TRP A 378 -10.65 -22.05 10.67
C TRP A 378 -11.70 -22.62 9.73
N PHE A 379 -11.50 -23.83 9.19
CA PHE A 379 -12.37 -24.33 8.14
C PHE A 379 -13.03 -25.70 8.43
N VAL A 380 -12.40 -26.58 9.19
CA VAL A 380 -12.91 -27.95 9.45
C VAL A 380 -13.41 -28.13 10.89
N SER A 381 -13.25 -27.13 11.76
CA SER A 381 -13.30 -27.25 13.22
C SER A 381 -14.48 -28.07 13.74
N PRO A 382 -14.28 -28.94 14.76
CA PRO A 382 -15.37 -29.67 15.41
C PRO A 382 -16.37 -28.75 16.11
N ASN A 383 -16.06 -27.46 16.27
CA ASN A 383 -17.04 -26.43 16.64
C ASN A 383 -17.57 -25.74 15.37
N PRO A 384 -18.70 -26.21 14.80
CA PRO A 384 -19.24 -25.67 13.57
C PRO A 384 -19.61 -24.18 13.70
N THR A 385 -19.88 -23.67 14.91
CA THR A 385 -20.21 -22.26 15.13
C THR A 385 -18.99 -21.36 14.87
N THR A 386 -17.81 -21.73 15.39
CA THR A 386 -16.58 -20.95 15.23
C THR A 386 -16.03 -21.06 13.80
N ALA A 387 -15.94 -22.27 13.22
CA ALA A 387 -15.49 -22.42 11.83
C ALA A 387 -16.42 -21.72 10.84
N GLU A 388 -17.74 -21.86 11.01
CA GLU A 388 -18.69 -21.19 10.11
C GLU A 388 -18.69 -19.67 10.30
N ALA A 389 -18.38 -19.16 11.49
CA ALA A 389 -18.21 -17.74 11.72
C ALA A 389 -16.91 -17.20 11.12
N VAL A 390 -15.80 -17.93 11.24
CA VAL A 390 -14.51 -17.59 10.63
C VAL A 390 -14.58 -17.67 9.09
N LYS A 391 -15.24 -18.69 8.54
CA LYS A 391 -15.54 -18.76 7.09
C LYS A 391 -16.42 -17.60 6.64
N ARG A 392 -17.46 -17.25 7.40
CA ARG A 392 -18.28 -16.07 7.11
C ARG A 392 -17.46 -14.79 7.20
N ALA A 393 -16.52 -14.69 8.13
CA ALA A 393 -15.61 -13.56 8.22
C ALA A 393 -14.77 -13.39 6.96
N PHE A 394 -14.23 -14.47 6.42
CA PHE A 394 -13.50 -14.43 5.15
C PHE A 394 -14.41 -14.07 3.97
N LYS A 395 -15.61 -14.64 3.91
CA LYS A 395 -16.59 -14.33 2.85
C LYS A 395 -17.16 -12.91 2.93
N MET A 396 -17.22 -12.30 4.12
CA MET A 396 -17.77 -10.97 4.33
C MET A 396 -16.71 -9.85 4.33
N GLY A 397 -15.49 -10.12 4.78
CA GLY A 397 -14.43 -9.12 4.98
C GLY A 397 -13.62 -8.78 3.73
N MET A 398 -14.23 -8.72 2.54
CA MET A 398 -13.58 -8.55 1.21
C MET A 398 -13.12 -9.85 0.51
N GLY A 399 -13.56 -11.03 0.96
CA GLY A 399 -13.22 -12.30 0.29
C GLY A 399 -11.80 -12.75 0.62
N GLY A 400 -11.08 -13.28 -0.37
CA GLY A 400 -9.72 -13.78 -0.19
C GLY A 400 -8.69 -12.75 0.28
N TYR A 401 -8.94 -11.44 0.21
CA TYR A 401 -8.07 -10.41 0.82
C TYR A 401 -7.95 -10.58 2.34
N ALA A 402 -9.07 -10.80 3.04
CA ALA A 402 -9.04 -11.03 4.48
C ALA A 402 -8.27 -12.31 4.81
N LEU A 403 -8.54 -13.39 4.07
CA LEU A 403 -7.84 -14.65 4.27
C LEU A 403 -6.32 -14.51 4.04
N ALA A 404 -5.91 -13.75 3.02
CA ALA A 404 -4.50 -13.49 2.74
C ALA A 404 -3.81 -12.79 3.92
N SER A 405 -4.39 -11.70 4.41
CA SER A 405 -3.91 -10.98 5.61
C SER A 405 -3.83 -11.90 6.83
N TYR A 406 -4.88 -12.67 7.09
CA TYR A 406 -4.92 -13.56 8.24
C TYR A 406 -3.93 -14.71 8.15
N VAL A 407 -3.67 -15.27 6.96
CA VAL A 407 -2.68 -16.32 6.77
C VAL A 407 -1.25 -15.80 6.99
N GLN A 408 -0.96 -14.54 6.65
CA GLN A 408 0.33 -13.93 7.01
C GLN A 408 0.51 -13.82 8.52
N GLU A 409 -0.56 -13.46 9.24
CA GLU A 409 -0.58 -13.39 10.71
C GLU A 409 -1.20 -14.65 11.36
N ALA A 410 -1.06 -15.82 10.74
CA ALA A 410 -1.84 -17.00 11.11
C ALA A 410 -1.68 -17.41 12.59
N GLU A 411 -0.48 -17.30 13.15
CA GLU A 411 -0.25 -17.63 14.56
C GLU A 411 -1.08 -16.75 15.51
N LYS A 412 -1.24 -15.47 15.17
CA LYS A 412 -2.07 -14.52 15.89
C LYS A 412 -3.56 -14.87 15.78
N HIS A 413 -4.04 -15.04 14.56
CA HIS A 413 -5.45 -15.34 14.31
C HIS A 413 -5.88 -16.74 14.80
N LEU A 414 -4.96 -17.70 14.85
CA LEU A 414 -5.20 -18.99 15.49
C LEU A 414 -5.47 -18.84 16.99
N VAL A 415 -4.82 -17.89 17.65
CA VAL A 415 -5.05 -17.63 19.08
C VAL A 415 -6.37 -16.92 19.29
N TYR A 416 -6.74 -15.98 18.43
CA TYR A 416 -8.09 -15.41 18.45
C TYR A 416 -9.17 -16.47 18.23
N SER A 417 -8.96 -17.46 17.36
CA SER A 417 -9.87 -18.60 17.20
C SER A 417 -10.07 -19.36 18.53
N GLN A 418 -8.99 -19.59 19.27
CA GLN A 418 -9.06 -20.26 20.57
C GLN A 418 -9.80 -19.43 21.62
N LEU A 419 -9.58 -18.11 21.65
CA LEU A 419 -10.32 -17.19 22.52
C LEU A 419 -11.81 -17.16 22.17
N LEU A 420 -12.16 -17.20 20.88
CA LEU A 420 -13.54 -17.34 20.44
C LEU A 420 -14.16 -18.67 20.88
N GLY A 421 -13.39 -19.76 20.85
CA GLY A 421 -13.83 -21.06 21.39
C GLY A 421 -14.16 -21.00 22.88
N ILE A 422 -13.38 -20.25 23.67
CA ILE A 422 -13.68 -20.00 25.09
C ILE A 422 -14.97 -19.19 25.23
N ALA A 423 -15.11 -18.09 24.48
CA ALA A 423 -16.31 -17.27 24.49
C ALA A 423 -17.57 -18.09 24.15
N ASP A 424 -17.50 -18.95 23.13
CA ASP A 424 -18.58 -19.86 22.73
C ASP A 424 -18.91 -20.90 23.79
N HIS A 425 -17.90 -21.52 24.41
CA HIS A 425 -18.14 -22.46 25.50
C HIS A 425 -18.86 -21.82 26.68
N ILE A 426 -18.44 -20.61 27.09
CA ILE A 426 -19.06 -19.86 28.18
C ILE A 426 -20.50 -19.48 27.83
N ALA A 427 -20.74 -19.07 26.59
CA ALA A 427 -22.07 -18.74 26.07
C ALA A 427 -23.04 -19.91 26.21
N GLN A 428 -22.64 -21.07 25.69
CA GLN A 428 -23.44 -22.29 25.70
C GLN A 428 -23.71 -22.78 27.12
N ALA A 429 -22.72 -22.69 28.02
CA ALA A 429 -22.85 -23.12 29.41
C ALA A 429 -23.87 -22.28 30.20
N LYS A 430 -23.96 -20.97 29.93
CA LYS A 430 -24.83 -20.05 30.68
C LYS A 430 -26.28 -20.00 30.17
N LYS A 431 -26.56 -20.55 28.98
CA LYS A 431 -27.88 -20.47 28.30
C LYS A 431 -28.47 -19.05 28.31
N ASP A 432 -27.60 -18.06 28.23
CA ASP A 432 -27.95 -16.67 28.36
C ASP A 432 -28.37 -16.14 26.97
N PRO A 433 -29.64 -15.73 26.77
CA PRO A 433 -30.12 -15.25 25.48
C PRO A 433 -29.39 -14.00 24.97
N GLU A 434 -28.77 -13.23 25.86
CA GLU A 434 -27.94 -12.09 25.45
C GLU A 434 -26.63 -12.58 24.80
N VAL A 435 -26.12 -13.76 25.16
CA VAL A 435 -24.81 -14.25 24.68
C VAL A 435 -24.88 -14.84 23.26
N ASP A 436 -26.04 -15.36 22.83
CA ASP A 436 -26.26 -15.72 21.41
C ASP A 436 -26.18 -14.47 20.50
N ALA A 437 -26.48 -13.27 21.02
CA ALA A 437 -26.28 -12.02 20.29
C ALA A 437 -24.82 -11.55 20.33
N ILE A 438 -24.08 -11.86 21.41
CA ILE A 438 -22.64 -11.56 21.57
C ILE A 438 -21.79 -12.36 20.57
N LEU A 439 -22.20 -13.57 20.20
CA LEU A 439 -21.51 -14.42 19.22
C LEU A 439 -22.10 -14.30 17.81
N SER A 440 -22.73 -13.16 17.51
CA SER A 440 -23.13 -12.85 16.13
C SER A 440 -21.91 -12.89 15.19
N SER A 441 -22.14 -13.20 13.91
CA SER A 441 -21.06 -13.27 12.92
C SER A 441 -20.25 -11.96 12.89
N ASP A 442 -20.90 -10.80 13.00
CA ASP A 442 -20.23 -9.49 13.02
C ASP A 442 -19.34 -9.31 14.25
N ALA A 443 -19.78 -9.79 15.42
CA ALA A 443 -18.97 -9.76 16.64
C ALA A 443 -17.69 -10.58 16.51
N ILE A 444 -17.85 -11.79 15.98
CA ILE A 444 -16.75 -12.73 15.75
C ILE A 444 -15.78 -12.16 14.72
N ILE A 445 -16.29 -11.56 13.63
CA ILE A 445 -15.49 -10.88 12.60
C ILE A 445 -14.65 -9.79 13.23
N GLY A 446 -15.26 -8.85 13.95
CA GLY A 446 -14.57 -7.72 14.57
C GLY A 446 -13.49 -8.16 15.57
N PHE A 447 -13.80 -9.16 16.39
CA PHE A 447 -12.85 -9.72 17.34
C PHE A 447 -11.69 -10.42 16.62
N PHE A 448 -11.98 -11.22 15.59
CA PHE A 448 -10.98 -11.97 14.84
C PHE A 448 -10.09 -11.08 13.98
N ALA A 449 -10.62 -9.98 13.43
CA ALA A 449 -9.88 -8.99 12.66
C ALA A 449 -8.90 -8.18 13.52
N GLY A 450 -9.05 -8.20 14.85
CA GLY A 450 -8.23 -7.40 15.75
C GLY A 450 -8.64 -5.92 15.83
N ASN A 451 -9.80 -5.55 15.27
CA ASN A 451 -10.34 -4.19 15.32
C ASN A 451 -11.34 -4.07 16.49
N PHE A 452 -10.79 -4.07 17.71
CA PHE A 452 -11.57 -4.23 18.95
C PHE A 452 -12.49 -3.06 19.31
N ASP A 453 -12.22 -1.86 18.78
CA ASP A 453 -12.98 -0.63 19.07
C ASP A 453 -14.00 -0.27 17.97
N GLU A 454 -13.97 -1.03 16.87
CA GLU A 454 -14.66 -0.71 15.62
C GLU A 454 -15.98 -1.48 15.46
N TRP A 455 -16.09 -2.68 16.04
CA TRP A 455 -17.21 -3.60 15.87
C TRP A 455 -17.96 -3.83 17.19
N THR A 456 -19.26 -3.49 17.23
CA THR A 456 -20.13 -3.56 18.45
C THR A 456 -20.01 -4.84 19.25
N GLY A 457 -19.82 -5.94 18.53
CA GLY A 457 -19.83 -7.26 19.13
C GLY A 457 -18.46 -7.71 19.63
N ALA A 458 -17.37 -7.14 19.09
CA ALA A 458 -16.02 -7.46 19.54
C ALA A 458 -15.80 -7.02 20.99
N GLU A 459 -16.37 -5.87 21.40
CA GLU A 459 -16.33 -5.42 22.79
C GLU A 459 -17.10 -6.36 23.72
N ALA A 460 -18.24 -6.90 23.27
CA ALA A 460 -19.00 -7.85 24.07
C ALA A 460 -18.27 -9.20 24.24
N ILE A 461 -17.56 -9.67 23.21
CA ILE A 461 -16.66 -10.82 23.30
C ILE A 461 -15.50 -10.50 24.27
N ASN A 462 -14.88 -9.32 24.15
CA ASN A 462 -13.85 -8.86 25.08
C ASN A 462 -14.35 -8.85 26.53
N ASP A 463 -15.52 -8.29 26.79
CA ASP A 463 -16.13 -8.25 28.13
C ASP A 463 -16.44 -9.64 28.66
N LEU A 464 -16.82 -10.57 27.79
CA LEU A 464 -17.00 -11.96 28.16
C LEU A 464 -15.67 -12.60 28.54
N LEU A 465 -14.62 -12.40 27.74
CA LEU A 465 -13.27 -12.91 28.02
C LEU A 465 -12.65 -12.27 29.28
N LEU A 466 -12.84 -10.96 29.49
CA LEU A 466 -12.44 -10.21 30.68
C LEU A 466 -13.09 -10.73 31.96
N ARG A 467 -14.33 -11.22 31.86
CA ARG A 467 -15.02 -11.85 33.00
C ARG A 467 -14.55 -13.29 33.28
N ASN A 468 -13.78 -13.89 32.38
CA ASN A 468 -13.34 -15.29 32.45
C ASN A 468 -11.83 -15.43 32.24
N LEU A 469 -11.04 -14.50 32.80
CA LEU A 469 -9.59 -14.43 32.59
C LEU A 469 -8.82 -15.71 32.96
N ALA A 470 -9.36 -16.55 33.85
CA ALA A 470 -8.75 -17.83 34.21
C ALA A 470 -8.67 -18.82 33.02
N GLU A 471 -9.63 -18.78 32.11
CA GLU A 471 -9.64 -19.61 30.89
C GLU A 471 -8.85 -18.94 29.76
N VAL A 472 -8.82 -17.61 29.73
CA VAL A 472 -8.10 -16.79 28.73
C VAL A 472 -6.59 -16.81 28.93
N ALA A 473 -6.14 -16.71 30.18
CA ALA A 473 -4.72 -16.56 30.51
C ALA A 473 -3.84 -17.69 29.93
N PRO A 474 -4.21 -18.99 29.99
CA PRO A 474 -3.41 -20.06 29.42
C PRO A 474 -3.27 -19.99 27.89
N VAL A 475 -4.32 -19.52 27.20
CA VAL A 475 -4.30 -19.37 25.74
C VAL A 475 -3.32 -18.26 25.34
N ILE A 476 -3.40 -17.11 26.00
CA ILE A 476 -2.48 -15.99 25.75
C ILE A 476 -1.04 -16.35 26.16
N ALA A 477 -0.85 -17.05 27.27
CA ALA A 477 0.47 -17.52 27.72
C ALA A 477 1.15 -18.47 26.71
N LYS A 478 0.38 -19.30 26.01
CA LYS A 478 0.86 -20.23 24.98
C LYS A 478 0.96 -19.62 23.58
N SER A 479 0.49 -18.38 23.42
CA SER A 479 0.23 -17.81 22.10
C SER A 479 1.50 -17.52 21.31
N LYS A 480 2.62 -17.29 22.01
CA LYS A 480 3.88 -16.81 21.41
C LYS A 480 3.78 -15.44 20.71
N ILE A 481 2.75 -14.66 21.03
CA ILE A 481 2.54 -13.32 20.45
C ILE A 481 3.03 -12.30 21.46
N SER A 482 4.00 -11.46 21.10
CA SER A 482 4.58 -10.46 22.00
C SER A 482 3.70 -9.23 22.18
N ASP A 483 2.89 -8.88 21.17
CA ASP A 483 2.31 -7.54 21.03
C ASP A 483 0.85 -7.48 21.51
N TRP A 484 0.51 -8.26 22.53
CA TRP A 484 -0.86 -8.31 23.09
C TRP A 484 -1.36 -6.98 23.61
N ARG A 485 -0.48 -6.06 23.99
CA ARG A 485 -0.85 -4.71 24.42
C ARG A 485 -1.41 -3.87 23.28
N LEU A 486 -0.85 -4.00 22.08
CA LEU A 486 -1.34 -3.30 20.89
C LEU A 486 -2.62 -3.95 20.38
N ASN A 487 -2.64 -5.28 20.43
CA ASN A 487 -3.72 -6.08 19.90
C ASN A 487 -4.93 -6.07 20.84
N SER A 488 -4.85 -6.55 22.09
CA SER A 488 -5.99 -6.60 23.01
C SER A 488 -5.68 -5.88 24.33
N PRO A 489 -5.57 -4.54 24.33
CA PRO A 489 -5.06 -3.75 25.47
C PRO A 489 -5.85 -3.99 26.75
N LYS A 490 -7.18 -4.10 26.69
CA LYS A 490 -8.04 -4.32 27.86
C LYS A 490 -7.78 -5.68 28.51
N ILE A 491 -7.73 -6.76 27.71
CA ILE A 491 -7.46 -8.13 28.21
C ILE A 491 -6.05 -8.21 28.78
N PHE A 492 -5.05 -7.70 28.04
CA PHE A 492 -3.67 -7.69 28.49
C PHE A 492 -3.49 -6.91 29.78
N ALA A 493 -4.09 -5.71 29.89
CA ALA A 493 -4.08 -4.91 31.10
C ALA A 493 -4.69 -5.65 32.29
N ALA A 494 -5.83 -6.33 32.10
CA ALA A 494 -6.49 -7.08 33.16
C ALA A 494 -5.69 -8.30 33.63
N LEU A 495 -4.96 -8.97 32.72
CA LEU A 495 -4.08 -10.09 33.05
C LEU A 495 -2.82 -9.66 33.80
N VAL A 496 -2.20 -8.54 33.39
CA VAL A 496 -0.92 -8.08 33.95
C VAL A 496 -1.13 -7.22 35.21
N ASN A 497 -2.27 -6.56 35.33
CA ASN A 497 -2.63 -5.72 36.46
C ASN A 497 -4.01 -6.07 37.04
N PRO A 498 -4.22 -7.31 37.52
CA PRO A 498 -5.50 -7.72 38.06
C PRO A 498 -5.88 -6.89 39.31
N PRO A 499 -7.19 -6.57 39.51
CA PRO A 499 -7.66 -5.77 40.64
C PRO A 499 -7.37 -6.37 42.02
N ASP A 500 -7.20 -7.68 42.10
CA ASP A 500 -6.91 -8.42 43.33
C ASP A 500 -5.42 -8.39 43.73
N GLY A 501 -4.56 -7.75 42.93
CA GLY A 501 -3.14 -7.57 43.21
C GLY A 501 -2.27 -8.79 42.96
N ARG A 502 -2.79 -9.86 42.33
CA ARG A 502 -2.02 -11.09 42.01
C ARG A 502 -1.14 -10.93 40.77
N TYR A 503 -0.28 -9.92 40.79
CA TYR A 503 0.53 -9.47 39.64
C TYR A 503 1.49 -10.53 39.06
N SER A 504 1.89 -11.55 39.82
CA SER A 504 2.83 -12.58 39.36
C SER A 504 2.17 -13.78 38.68
N GLU A 505 0.84 -13.95 38.77
CA GLU A 505 0.17 -15.17 38.28
C GLU A 505 0.29 -15.34 36.76
N PHE A 506 -0.08 -14.31 35.99
CA PHE A 506 0.01 -14.37 34.54
C PHE A 506 1.46 -14.48 34.01
N PRO A 507 2.44 -13.71 34.52
CA PRO A 507 3.86 -13.91 34.21
C PRO A 507 4.38 -15.33 34.49
N LYS A 508 3.97 -15.95 35.60
CA LYS A 508 4.31 -17.34 35.91
C LYS A 508 3.65 -18.30 34.93
N LEU A 509 2.42 -18.01 34.51
CA LEU A 509 1.74 -18.81 33.51
C LEU A 509 2.44 -18.74 32.14
N ILE A 510 2.91 -17.57 31.71
CA ILE A 510 3.75 -17.44 30.50
C ILE A 510 5.02 -18.28 30.64
N ALA A 511 5.71 -18.18 31.77
CA ALA A 511 6.92 -18.96 32.03
C ALA A 511 6.67 -20.48 32.02
N GLN A 512 5.59 -20.93 32.65
CA GLN A 512 5.24 -22.34 32.74
C GLN A 512 4.74 -22.90 31.41
N GLU A 513 3.73 -22.26 30.82
CA GLU A 513 2.99 -22.81 29.68
C GLU A 513 3.55 -22.37 28.33
N GLY A 514 4.08 -21.15 28.24
CA GLY A 514 4.67 -20.61 27.02
C GLY A 514 6.16 -20.98 26.84
N LEU A 515 6.90 -21.04 27.94
CA LEU A 515 8.35 -21.29 27.93
C LEU A 515 8.77 -22.64 28.54
N GLY A 516 7.82 -23.41 29.09
CA GLY A 516 8.11 -24.73 29.66
C GLY A 516 9.05 -24.68 30.88
N LEU A 517 9.03 -23.61 31.67
CA LEU A 517 9.92 -23.43 32.82
C LEU A 517 9.42 -24.21 34.05
N GLY A 518 10.36 -24.83 34.77
CA GLY A 518 10.09 -25.56 36.00
C GLY A 518 9.81 -24.66 37.20
N GLN A 519 9.31 -25.27 38.29
CA GLN A 519 8.88 -24.60 39.52
C GLN A 519 9.95 -23.66 40.12
N GLU A 520 11.23 -24.01 40.02
CA GLU A 520 12.34 -23.19 40.54
C GLU A 520 12.38 -21.78 39.92
N TYR A 521 12.09 -21.64 38.61
CA TYR A 521 12.08 -20.35 37.93
C TYR A 521 10.80 -19.56 38.21
N LEU A 522 9.69 -20.26 38.45
CA LEU A 522 8.43 -19.65 38.84
C LEU A 522 8.55 -18.97 40.21
N GLU A 523 9.32 -19.55 41.13
CA GLU A 523 9.63 -18.95 42.43
C GLU A 523 10.54 -17.72 42.30
N LYS A 524 11.51 -17.73 41.39
CA LYS A 524 12.34 -16.55 41.08
C LYS A 524 11.50 -15.40 40.52
N LEU A 525 10.54 -15.68 39.65
CA LEU A 525 9.59 -14.69 39.16
C LEU A 525 8.74 -14.10 40.30
N ASP A 526 8.24 -14.93 41.22
CA ASP A 526 7.51 -14.44 42.40
C ASP A 526 8.35 -13.46 43.25
N ILE A 527 9.65 -13.72 43.38
CA ILE A 527 10.57 -12.81 44.08
C ILE A 527 10.68 -11.47 43.33
N LEU A 528 10.87 -11.51 42.00
CA LEU A 528 10.96 -10.29 41.18
C LEU A 528 9.69 -9.45 41.24
N TYR A 529 8.51 -10.07 41.19
CA TYR A 529 7.22 -9.36 41.26
C TYR A 529 6.91 -8.78 42.64
N LYS A 530 7.63 -9.21 43.69
CA LYS A 530 7.61 -8.57 45.02
C LYS A 530 8.55 -7.37 45.12
N SER A 531 9.43 -7.15 44.15
CA SER A 531 10.35 -6.01 44.11
C SER A 531 9.59 -4.68 44.03
N GLY A 532 10.22 -3.61 44.52
CA GLY A 532 9.61 -2.28 44.56
C GLY A 532 9.20 -1.73 43.18
N ASP A 533 9.89 -2.14 42.10
CA ASP A 533 9.62 -1.75 40.71
C ASP A 533 8.32 -2.40 40.21
N LEU A 534 8.27 -3.74 40.13
CA LEU A 534 7.10 -4.46 39.60
C LEU A 534 5.88 -4.41 40.51
N ARG A 535 6.07 -4.25 41.82
CA ARG A 535 4.93 -4.12 42.76
C ARG A 535 4.14 -2.83 42.54
N ARG A 536 4.81 -1.72 42.18
CA ARG A 536 4.19 -0.39 42.07
C ARG A 536 4.02 0.09 40.62
N GLY A 537 4.97 -0.21 39.74
CA GLY A 537 4.96 0.26 38.36
C GLY A 537 4.06 -0.57 37.45
N VAL A 538 2.89 -0.05 37.09
CA VAL A 538 1.99 -0.66 36.09
C VAL A 538 2.73 -0.84 34.76
N MET A 539 3.42 0.21 34.28
CA MET A 539 4.20 0.14 33.04
C MET A 539 5.36 -0.86 33.14
N SER A 540 6.03 -0.93 34.31
CA SER A 540 7.07 -1.94 34.54
C SER A 540 6.51 -3.36 34.40
N ARG A 541 5.29 -3.62 34.90
CA ARG A 541 4.64 -4.93 34.73
C ARG A 541 4.30 -5.22 33.27
N TYR A 542 3.77 -4.25 32.53
CA TYR A 542 3.50 -4.42 31.10
C TYR A 542 4.75 -4.79 30.33
N SER A 543 5.82 -3.98 30.45
CA SER A 543 7.09 -4.26 29.75
C SER A 543 7.72 -5.58 30.16
N PHE A 544 7.56 -6.01 31.42
CA PHE A 544 8.07 -7.32 31.85
C PHE A 544 7.27 -8.47 31.23
N ALA A 545 5.94 -8.39 31.22
CA ALA A 545 5.06 -9.40 30.63
C ALA A 545 5.23 -9.48 29.10
N GLU A 546 5.35 -8.33 28.41
CA GLU A 546 5.69 -8.24 26.98
C GLU A 546 7.03 -8.91 26.70
N GLY A 547 8.03 -8.66 27.54
CA GLY A 547 9.33 -9.32 27.45
C GLY A 547 9.23 -10.84 27.59
N LEU A 548 8.44 -11.36 28.53
CA LEU A 548 8.21 -12.80 28.67
C LEU A 548 7.51 -13.42 27.45
N LEU A 549 6.48 -12.74 26.92
CA LEU A 549 5.78 -13.18 25.72
C LEU A 549 6.69 -13.16 24.49
N PHE A 550 7.49 -12.11 24.35
CA PHE A 550 8.55 -12.03 23.34
C PHE A 550 9.54 -13.18 23.48
N MET A 551 10.02 -13.48 24.69
CA MET A 551 10.86 -14.67 24.90
C MET A 551 10.14 -15.95 24.47
N SER A 552 8.84 -16.10 24.73
CA SER A 552 8.07 -17.29 24.34
C SER A 552 7.93 -17.45 22.82
N SER A 553 8.08 -16.37 22.05
CA SER A 553 8.05 -16.39 20.58
C SER A 553 9.35 -16.87 19.95
N LYS A 554 10.45 -16.91 20.71
CA LYS A 554 11.77 -17.29 20.22
C LYS A 554 12.08 -18.74 20.56
N GLU A 555 12.63 -19.47 19.60
CA GLU A 555 12.99 -20.88 19.77
C GLU A 555 13.98 -21.10 20.93
N SER A 556 15.01 -20.25 21.02
CA SER A 556 15.99 -20.26 22.13
C SER A 556 15.54 -19.46 23.36
N GLY A 557 14.31 -18.95 23.36
CA GLY A 557 13.81 -18.07 24.40
C GLY A 557 13.77 -18.69 25.80
N PRO A 558 13.36 -19.97 25.97
CA PRO A 558 13.41 -20.66 27.26
C PRO A 558 14.81 -20.67 27.88
N GLU A 559 15.84 -21.03 27.11
CA GLU A 559 17.22 -21.13 27.56
C GLU A 559 17.79 -19.76 27.94
N VAL A 560 17.48 -18.75 27.14
CA VAL A 560 17.89 -17.36 27.42
C VAL A 560 17.23 -16.85 28.71
N LEU A 561 15.93 -17.07 28.90
CA LEU A 561 15.25 -16.64 30.12
C LEU A 561 15.78 -17.38 31.36
N LYS A 562 16.05 -18.68 31.28
CA LYS A 562 16.68 -19.45 32.38
C LYS A 562 18.02 -18.82 32.76
N SER A 563 18.88 -18.54 31.79
CA SER A 563 20.17 -17.90 32.04
C SER A 563 20.04 -16.53 32.71
N ILE A 564 19.08 -15.71 32.27
CA ILE A 564 18.81 -14.39 32.89
C ILE A 564 18.33 -14.57 34.34
N LEU A 565 17.40 -15.49 34.59
CA LEU A 565 16.86 -15.74 35.92
C LEU A 565 17.87 -16.41 36.87
N ASP A 566 18.78 -17.24 36.36
CA ASP A 566 19.90 -17.82 37.12
C ASP A 566 20.91 -16.78 37.58
N THR A 567 21.03 -15.72 36.80
CA THR A 567 21.91 -14.58 37.09
C THR A 567 21.26 -13.58 38.07
N SER A 568 19.93 -13.59 38.16
CA SER A 568 19.17 -12.73 39.08
C SER A 568 19.37 -13.16 40.53
N GLN A 569 19.69 -12.19 41.40
CA GLN A 569 19.85 -12.41 42.84
C GLN A 569 18.56 -12.05 43.62
N GLY A 570 17.50 -11.64 42.92
CA GLY A 570 16.28 -11.13 43.53
C GLY A 570 16.45 -9.76 44.18
N ALA A 571 17.49 -9.01 43.80
CA ALA A 571 17.71 -7.66 44.31
C ALA A 571 16.65 -6.68 43.79
N ASN A 572 16.42 -5.59 44.52
CA ASN A 572 15.36 -4.60 44.20
C ASN A 572 15.42 -4.04 42.76
N ARG A 573 16.61 -4.03 42.12
CA ARG A 573 16.83 -3.53 40.75
C ARG A 573 16.95 -4.63 39.69
N ASP A 574 16.84 -5.91 40.05
CA ASP A 574 16.98 -6.98 39.08
C ASP A 574 15.82 -7.01 38.09
N ALA A 575 14.60 -6.67 38.53
CA ALA A 575 13.46 -6.53 37.63
C ALA A 575 13.67 -5.45 36.57
N GLU A 576 14.19 -4.28 36.97
CA GLU A 576 14.54 -3.19 36.05
C GLU A 576 15.58 -3.63 35.02
N ARG A 577 16.66 -4.28 35.46
CA ARG A 577 17.72 -4.80 34.58
C ARG A 577 17.21 -5.86 33.61
N ILE A 578 16.35 -6.77 34.06
CA ILE A 578 15.75 -7.79 33.19
C ILE A 578 14.87 -7.14 32.12
N ARG A 579 14.10 -6.09 32.47
CA ARG A 579 13.35 -5.32 31.45
C ARG A 579 14.28 -4.67 30.43
N SER A 580 15.41 -4.10 30.86
CA SER A 580 16.42 -3.58 29.93
C SER A 580 16.99 -4.66 29.01
N ILE A 581 17.21 -5.88 29.53
CA ILE A 581 17.64 -7.02 28.72
C ILE A 581 16.57 -7.38 27.69
N PHE A 582 15.29 -7.46 28.08
CA PHE A 582 14.20 -7.72 27.14
C PHE A 582 14.10 -6.64 26.06
N GLN A 583 14.23 -5.37 26.43
CA GLN A 583 14.22 -4.27 25.46
C GLN A 583 15.38 -4.42 24.45
N LEU A 584 16.60 -4.69 24.93
CA LEU A 584 17.78 -4.90 24.07
C LEU A 584 17.60 -6.10 23.13
N LEU A 585 17.07 -7.22 23.63
CA LEU A 585 16.80 -8.40 22.81
C LEU A 585 15.71 -8.14 21.77
N ASN A 586 14.67 -7.39 22.10
CA ASN A 586 13.63 -6.99 21.15
C ASN A 586 14.17 -6.04 20.08
N THR A 587 15.04 -5.11 20.47
CA THR A 587 15.75 -4.23 19.52
C THR A 587 16.63 -5.06 18.58
N LEU A 588 17.42 -5.99 19.10
CA LEU A 588 18.24 -6.91 18.30
C LEU A 588 17.39 -7.69 17.29
N ASP A 589 16.24 -8.21 17.74
CA ASP A 589 15.33 -8.95 16.86
C ASP A 589 14.77 -8.08 15.73
N SER A 590 14.52 -6.80 16.00
CA SER A 590 14.13 -5.82 14.97
C SER A 590 15.23 -5.61 13.92
N PHE A 591 16.49 -5.84 14.28
CA PHE A 591 17.63 -5.90 13.36
C PHE A 591 17.77 -7.25 12.62
N GLY A 592 16.89 -8.22 12.88
CA GLY A 592 16.97 -9.57 12.33
C GLY A 592 17.96 -10.49 13.06
N SER A 593 18.40 -10.13 14.28
CA SER A 593 19.34 -10.91 15.07
C SER A 593 18.76 -11.25 16.45
N PHE A 594 18.74 -12.52 16.83
CA PHE A 594 18.37 -12.92 18.20
C PHE A 594 19.52 -13.66 18.87
N GLU A 595 20.60 -12.91 19.11
CA GLU A 595 21.80 -13.46 19.72
C GLU A 595 21.87 -13.20 21.23
N PHE A 596 22.16 -14.25 22.01
CA PHE A 596 22.36 -14.14 23.45
C PHE A 596 23.54 -14.99 23.93
N SER A 597 24.35 -14.44 24.84
CA SER A 597 25.49 -15.14 25.43
C SER A 597 25.40 -15.02 26.96
N PRO A 598 25.33 -16.14 27.71
CA PRO A 598 25.28 -16.09 29.18
C PRO A 598 26.45 -15.32 29.77
N LYS A 599 26.20 -14.51 30.81
CA LYS A 599 27.24 -13.80 31.58
C LYS A 599 27.03 -13.98 33.09
N PRO A 600 28.09 -13.83 33.91
CA PRO A 600 28.01 -14.01 35.36
C PRO A 600 27.06 -13.06 36.08
N THR A 601 26.78 -11.87 35.53
CA THR A 601 25.91 -10.85 36.15
C THR A 601 24.96 -10.20 35.14
N LEU A 602 23.79 -9.73 35.61
CA LEU A 602 22.81 -9.02 34.77
C LEU A 602 23.42 -7.77 34.12
N SER A 603 24.32 -7.08 34.82
CA SER A 603 25.03 -5.91 34.29
C SER A 603 25.98 -6.28 33.14
N GLU A 604 26.67 -7.41 33.23
CA GLU A 604 27.50 -7.91 32.12
C GLU A 604 26.66 -8.39 30.93
N ILE A 605 25.48 -8.98 31.17
CA ILE A 605 24.52 -9.30 30.10
C ILE A 605 24.11 -8.02 29.36
N ILE A 606 23.67 -6.99 30.09
CA ILE A 606 23.27 -5.70 29.50
C ILE A 606 24.44 -5.11 28.70
N THR A 607 25.65 -5.12 29.27
CA THR A 607 26.85 -4.58 28.61
C THR A 607 27.15 -5.34 27.32
N ASP A 608 27.09 -6.68 27.32
CA ASP A 608 27.33 -7.48 26.12
C ASP A 608 26.26 -7.26 25.03
N LEU A 609 24.99 -7.28 25.41
CA LEU A 609 23.89 -7.05 24.48
C LEU A 609 23.96 -5.64 23.87
N ARG A 610 24.21 -4.63 24.70
CA ARG A 610 24.24 -3.23 24.28
C ARG A 610 25.52 -2.91 23.51
N ASP A 611 26.69 -3.14 24.10
CA ASP A 611 27.95 -2.58 23.60
C ASP A 611 28.63 -3.47 22.55
N ASN A 612 28.22 -4.75 22.44
CA ASN A 612 28.73 -5.67 21.42
C ASN A 612 27.63 -6.07 20.43
N LYS A 613 26.59 -6.77 20.88
CA LYS A 613 25.63 -7.42 19.96
C LYS A 613 24.81 -6.40 19.18
N LEU A 614 24.24 -5.41 19.88
CA LEU A 614 23.42 -4.37 19.26
C LEU A 614 24.26 -3.49 18.33
N VAL A 615 25.50 -3.19 18.73
CA VAL A 615 26.45 -2.46 17.90
C VAL A 615 26.75 -3.23 16.61
N ASN A 616 27.00 -4.53 16.69
CA ASN A 616 27.25 -5.37 15.52
C ASN A 616 26.01 -5.49 14.61
N ALA A 617 24.83 -5.72 15.20
CA ALA A 617 23.58 -5.81 14.45
C ALA A 617 23.25 -4.49 13.73
N ALA A 618 23.41 -3.35 14.41
CA ALA A 618 23.25 -2.03 13.82
C ALA A 618 24.28 -1.78 12.72
N LYS A 619 25.55 -2.16 12.95
CA LYS A 619 26.62 -2.08 11.95
C LYS A 619 26.26 -2.87 10.68
N GLU A 620 25.80 -4.11 10.81
CA GLU A 620 25.45 -4.94 9.66
C GLU A 620 24.21 -4.40 8.93
N ARG A 621 23.13 -4.13 9.67
CA ARG A 621 21.86 -3.69 9.07
C ARG A 621 21.97 -2.34 8.39
N MET A 622 22.69 -1.41 9.03
CA MET A 622 22.95 -0.07 8.49
C MET A 622 24.20 -0.04 7.60
N GLN A 623 24.90 -1.16 7.39
CA GLN A 623 26.13 -1.23 6.58
C GLN A 623 27.20 -0.19 7.00
N LEU A 624 27.41 -0.02 8.31
CA LEU A 624 28.46 0.83 8.85
C LEU A 624 29.83 0.15 8.69
N SER A 625 30.83 0.94 8.34
CA SER A 625 32.23 0.54 8.33
C SER A 625 32.81 0.39 9.74
N ASP A 626 33.93 -0.32 9.89
CA ASP A 626 34.63 -0.44 11.18
C ASP A 626 35.05 0.91 11.78
N ALA A 627 35.30 1.91 10.92
CA ALA A 627 35.68 3.25 11.34
C ALA A 627 34.51 4.04 11.97
N GLU A 628 33.27 3.64 11.71
CA GLU A 628 32.05 4.34 12.15
C GLU A 628 31.47 3.76 13.45
N VAL A 629 31.88 2.55 13.82
CA VAL A 629 31.46 1.87 15.06
C VAL A 629 31.71 2.71 16.33
N PRO A 630 32.82 3.43 16.50
CA PRO A 630 33.01 4.28 17.67
C PRO A 630 31.95 5.39 17.81
N ALA A 631 31.51 6.00 16.70
CA ALA A 631 30.48 7.04 16.72
C ALA A 631 29.11 6.46 17.11
N LEU A 632 28.81 5.25 16.62
CA LEU A 632 27.64 4.47 17.05
C LEU A 632 27.67 4.20 18.55
N GLN A 633 28.80 3.74 19.09
CA GLN A 633 28.95 3.44 20.52
C GLN A 633 28.78 4.69 21.39
N GLU A 634 29.35 5.82 20.99
CA GLU A 634 29.24 7.09 21.71
C GLU A 634 27.78 7.55 21.83
N ARG A 635 26.96 7.30 20.80
CA ARG A 635 25.58 7.81 20.70
C ARG A 635 24.52 6.74 20.98
N LEU A 636 24.93 5.54 21.34
CA LEU A 636 24.07 4.37 21.49
C LEU A 636 22.89 4.61 22.43
N SER A 637 23.13 5.22 23.59
CA SER A 637 22.06 5.48 24.58
C SER A 637 21.02 6.47 24.03
N GLN A 638 21.46 7.54 23.37
CA GLN A 638 20.58 8.52 22.73
C GLN A 638 19.74 7.87 21.61
N LEU A 639 20.36 7.02 20.79
CA LEU A 639 19.69 6.33 19.67
C LEU A 639 18.65 5.30 20.14
N MET A 640 18.90 4.65 21.27
CA MET A 640 17.93 3.76 21.90
C MET A 640 16.74 4.54 22.48
N GLU A 641 16.99 5.65 23.17
CA GLU A 641 15.95 6.48 23.77
C GLU A 641 15.08 7.18 22.72
N SER A 642 15.65 7.54 21.56
CA SER A 642 14.91 8.17 20.46
C SER A 642 13.98 7.21 19.71
N GLY A 643 14.17 5.90 19.83
CA GLY A 643 13.41 4.90 19.08
C GLY A 643 13.86 4.71 17.63
N ILE A 644 14.97 5.35 17.20
CA ILE A 644 15.52 5.17 15.84
C ILE A 644 15.85 3.71 15.54
N PHE A 645 16.33 2.97 16.55
CA PHE A 645 16.64 1.55 16.43
C PHE A 645 15.42 0.62 16.38
N GLN A 646 14.23 1.18 16.59
CA GLN A 646 12.97 0.48 16.28
C GLN A 646 12.53 0.83 14.86
N ILE A 647 12.53 2.13 14.50
CA ILE A 647 11.93 2.61 13.25
C ILE A 647 12.74 2.19 12.02
N ILE A 648 14.05 2.47 11.99
CA ILE A 648 14.87 2.22 10.80
C ILE A 648 14.93 0.73 10.45
N PRO A 649 15.22 -0.20 11.39
CA PRO A 649 15.28 -1.62 11.06
C PRO A 649 13.94 -2.19 10.61
N HIS A 650 12.84 -1.73 11.24
CA HIS A 650 11.49 -2.11 10.85
C HIS A 650 11.16 -1.68 9.41
N LEU A 651 11.45 -0.42 9.06
CA LEU A 651 11.26 0.07 7.70
C LEU A 651 12.13 -0.68 6.69
N LEU A 652 13.40 -0.93 7.01
CA LEU A 652 14.30 -1.72 6.16
C LEU A 652 13.76 -3.13 5.92
N ALA A 653 13.28 -3.81 6.97
CA ALA A 653 12.73 -5.16 6.85
C ALA A 653 11.50 -5.17 5.94
N LYS A 654 10.58 -4.23 6.16
CA LYS A 654 9.36 -4.10 5.36
C LYS A 654 9.67 -3.79 3.89
N TYR A 655 10.62 -2.91 3.60
CA TYR A 655 10.96 -2.57 2.21
C TYR A 655 11.71 -3.69 1.49
N GLU A 656 12.58 -4.41 2.18
CA GLU A 656 13.25 -5.59 1.62
C GLU A 656 12.25 -6.71 1.33
N GLU A 657 11.31 -6.97 2.23
CA GLU A 657 10.20 -7.92 2.03
C GLU A 657 9.34 -7.53 0.81
N GLN A 658 9.04 -6.24 0.66
CA GLN A 658 8.29 -5.70 -0.47
C GLN A 658 9.09 -5.62 -1.78
N GLY A 659 10.40 -5.94 -1.76
CA GLY A 659 11.29 -5.79 -2.92
C GLY A 659 11.58 -4.34 -3.33
N LYS A 660 11.35 -3.36 -2.45
CA LYS A 660 11.61 -1.93 -2.67
C LYS A 660 13.07 -1.58 -2.33
N THR A 661 14.02 -2.18 -3.04
CA THR A 661 15.46 -2.09 -2.75
C THR A 661 16.01 -0.66 -2.77
N ALA A 662 15.54 0.21 -3.67
CA ALA A 662 15.94 1.61 -3.72
C ALA A 662 15.50 2.39 -2.47
N VAL A 663 14.26 2.19 -2.01
CA VAL A 663 13.73 2.82 -0.79
C VAL A 663 14.46 2.30 0.45
N ALA A 664 14.78 1.00 0.48
CA ALA A 664 15.59 0.42 1.54
C ALA A 664 17.01 1.00 1.57
N ALA A 665 17.64 1.26 0.41
CA ALA A 665 18.95 1.91 0.34
C ALA A 665 18.93 3.32 0.95
N VAL A 666 17.96 4.16 0.54
CA VAL A 666 17.79 5.51 1.10
C VAL A 666 17.53 5.47 2.62
N THR A 667 16.68 4.55 3.07
CA THR A 667 16.38 4.36 4.50
C THR A 667 17.63 3.94 5.29
N ARG A 668 18.52 3.18 4.67
CA ARG A 668 19.80 2.77 5.25
C ARG A 668 20.74 3.96 5.40
N GLU A 669 20.88 4.77 4.35
CA GLU A 669 21.69 6.01 4.39
C GLU A 669 21.19 6.96 5.48
N ILE A 670 19.88 7.16 5.60
CA ILE A 670 19.28 7.92 6.71
C ILE A 670 19.77 7.37 8.06
N GLY A 671 19.66 6.06 8.28
CA GLY A 671 20.10 5.40 9.51
C GLY A 671 21.59 5.63 9.79
N GLN A 672 22.44 5.47 8.78
CA GLN A 672 23.88 5.71 8.86
C GLN A 672 24.18 7.13 9.36
N HIS A 673 23.66 8.14 8.68
CA HIS A 673 23.96 9.53 9.01
C HIS A 673 23.32 9.99 10.32
N ILE A 674 22.18 9.40 10.72
CA ILE A 674 21.64 9.58 12.07
C ILE A 674 22.58 9.01 13.12
N VAL A 675 23.22 7.85 12.88
CA VAL A 675 24.19 7.23 13.78
C VAL A 675 25.49 8.04 13.85
N LEU A 676 25.99 8.53 12.73
CA LEU A 676 27.21 9.33 12.64
C LEU A 676 27.06 10.74 13.24
N GLY A 677 25.84 11.27 13.26
CA GLY A 677 25.54 12.58 13.85
C GLY A 677 25.79 13.73 12.91
N ASP A 678 26.02 13.41 11.64
CA ASP A 678 26.18 14.33 10.54
C ASP A 678 24.91 14.43 9.68
N PHE A 679 23.80 13.78 10.07
CA PHE A 679 22.52 13.75 9.34
C PHE A 679 22.13 15.07 8.69
N ILE A 680 22.12 16.18 9.45
CA ILE A 680 21.73 17.49 8.91
C ILE A 680 22.71 17.97 7.84
N SER A 681 24.02 17.79 8.04
CA SER A 681 25.03 18.17 7.06
C SER A 681 24.95 17.31 5.80
N TRP A 682 24.79 15.99 5.96
CA TRP A 682 24.61 15.06 4.85
C TRP A 682 23.36 15.39 4.04
N ARG A 683 22.21 15.47 4.70
CA ARG A 683 20.91 15.78 4.09
C ARG A 683 20.96 17.05 3.25
N ASN A 684 21.58 18.10 3.78
CA ASN A 684 21.69 19.40 3.11
C ASN A 684 22.73 19.40 1.96
N GLY A 685 23.70 18.47 2.01
CA GLY A 685 24.77 18.32 1.01
C GLY A 685 24.45 17.36 -0.14
N LEU A 686 23.33 16.64 -0.10
CA LEU A 686 22.87 15.80 -1.21
C LEU A 686 22.66 16.66 -2.47
N GLU A 687 23.08 16.15 -3.64
CA GLU A 687 22.94 16.86 -4.92
C GLU A 687 21.47 17.22 -5.21
N THR A 688 20.56 16.27 -4.94
CA THR A 688 19.11 16.45 -5.04
C THR A 688 18.61 17.57 -4.12
N SER A 689 19.03 17.58 -2.85
CA SER A 689 18.73 18.66 -1.91
C SER A 689 19.26 20.01 -2.39
N MET A 690 20.51 20.07 -2.86
CA MET A 690 21.11 21.30 -3.38
C MET A 690 20.35 21.83 -4.61
N ALA A 691 19.94 20.95 -5.53
CA ALA A 691 19.14 21.29 -6.69
C ALA A 691 17.73 21.78 -6.30
N GLN A 692 17.08 21.13 -5.34
CA GLN A 692 15.78 21.59 -4.82
C GLN A 692 15.89 22.99 -4.17
N LEU A 693 16.95 23.24 -3.40
CA LEU A 693 17.19 24.50 -2.71
C LEU A 693 17.70 25.61 -3.65
N SER A 694 18.15 25.29 -4.86
CA SER A 694 18.72 26.29 -5.78
C SER A 694 17.69 27.27 -6.35
N ILE A 695 16.40 27.00 -6.12
CA ILE A 695 15.31 27.89 -6.52
C ILE A 695 15.31 29.20 -5.71
N ILE A 696 15.97 29.24 -4.56
CA ILE A 696 16.21 30.47 -3.79
C ILE A 696 17.69 30.87 -3.83
N PRO A 697 18.00 32.18 -3.69
CA PRO A 697 19.37 32.66 -3.61
C PRO A 697 20.16 32.00 -2.47
N GLU A 698 21.46 31.85 -2.64
CA GLU A 698 22.34 31.14 -1.70
C GLU A 698 22.29 31.74 -0.28
N GLU A 699 22.25 33.07 -0.18
CA GLU A 699 22.13 33.79 1.08
C GLU A 699 20.81 33.55 1.83
N LYS A 700 19.79 33.04 1.12
CA LYS A 700 18.48 32.68 1.69
C LYS A 700 18.37 31.19 2.05
N ARG A 701 19.22 30.32 1.48
CA ARG A 701 19.22 28.88 1.79
C ARG A 701 19.47 28.61 3.25
N GLN A 702 20.40 29.33 3.87
CA GLN A 702 20.66 29.16 5.31
C GLN A 702 19.44 29.52 6.17
N ILE A 703 18.61 30.48 5.75
CA ILE A 703 17.37 30.84 6.46
C ILE A 703 16.33 29.72 6.35
N TRP A 704 16.24 29.07 5.18
CA TRP A 704 15.39 27.89 5.02
C TRP A 704 15.82 26.76 5.97
N LEU A 705 17.12 26.46 5.99
CA LEU A 705 17.71 25.37 6.76
C LEU A 705 17.75 25.61 8.27
N THR A 706 17.69 26.87 8.73
CA THR A 706 17.74 27.20 10.15
C THR A 706 16.32 27.19 10.74
N PRO A 707 16.06 26.45 11.84
CA PRO A 707 14.78 26.50 12.55
C PRO A 707 14.36 27.93 12.89
N VAL A 708 13.08 28.26 12.69
CA VAL A 708 12.53 29.53 13.19
C VAL A 708 12.55 29.52 14.72
N ILE A 709 12.74 30.69 15.33
CA ILE A 709 12.55 30.85 16.79
C ILE A 709 11.14 30.33 17.15
N PRO A 710 11.02 29.40 18.12
CA PRO A 710 9.73 28.81 18.44
C PRO A 710 8.69 29.87 18.80
N VAL A 711 7.48 29.73 18.25
CA VAL A 711 6.37 30.62 18.55
C VAL A 711 5.63 30.08 19.77
N GLU A 712 5.76 30.76 20.91
CA GLU A 712 5.06 30.41 22.15
C GLU A 712 3.78 31.23 22.31
N LEU A 713 2.66 30.55 22.52
CA LEU A 713 1.37 31.18 22.83
C LEU A 713 0.89 30.70 24.19
N LYS A 714 0.58 31.64 25.08
CA LYS A 714 -0.11 31.36 26.34
C LYS A 714 -1.59 31.22 26.07
N LEU A 715 -2.18 30.15 26.58
CA LEU A 715 -3.61 29.92 26.51
C LEU A 715 -4.31 30.63 27.68
N GLY A 716 -5.43 31.33 27.41
CA GLY A 716 -6.14 32.14 28.42
C GLY A 716 -7.10 31.34 29.32
N MET A 717 -7.66 31.93 30.38
CA MET A 717 -8.59 31.23 31.30
C MET A 717 -9.91 30.74 30.67
N ASN A 718 -10.26 31.19 29.46
CA ASN A 718 -11.42 30.70 28.70
C ASN A 718 -11.13 29.40 27.91
N THR A 719 -9.94 28.80 28.09
CA THR A 719 -9.50 27.59 27.40
C THR A 719 -10.47 26.45 27.48
N ASP A 720 -11.17 26.22 28.60
CA ASP A 720 -12.10 25.10 28.68
C ASP A 720 -13.29 25.27 27.71
N ARG A 721 -13.82 26.49 27.57
CA ARG A 721 -14.90 26.77 26.60
C ARG A 721 -14.40 26.69 25.16
N GLU A 722 -13.25 27.29 24.87
CA GLU A 722 -12.64 27.28 23.54
C GLU A 722 -12.16 25.87 23.12
N ALA A 723 -11.62 25.10 24.07
CA ALA A 723 -11.21 23.70 23.84
C ALA A 723 -12.42 22.79 23.67
N ARG A 724 -13.51 23.00 24.41
CA ARG A 724 -14.79 22.30 24.16
C ARG A 724 -15.34 22.63 22.78
N GLN A 725 -15.38 23.92 22.43
CA GLN A 725 -15.80 24.38 21.11
C GLN A 725 -14.95 23.73 20.01
N GLY A 726 -13.62 23.80 20.14
CA GLY A 726 -12.72 23.23 19.15
C GLY A 726 -12.81 21.70 19.07
N ALA A 727 -12.99 21.01 20.20
CA ALA A 727 -13.24 19.57 20.18
C ALA A 727 -14.53 19.24 19.44
N VAL A 728 -15.62 19.98 19.70
CA VAL A 728 -16.91 19.79 19.02
C VAL A 728 -16.79 20.03 17.52
N GLU A 729 -16.13 21.10 17.09
CA GLU A 729 -15.89 21.38 15.67
C GLU A 729 -15.04 20.28 15.01
N THR A 730 -14.04 19.76 15.72
CA THR A 730 -13.20 18.65 15.25
C THR A 730 -14.03 17.37 15.09
N ILE A 731 -14.90 17.06 16.04
CA ILE A 731 -15.83 15.91 15.96
C ILE A 731 -16.81 16.07 14.80
N GLN A 732 -17.41 17.26 14.65
CA GLN A 732 -18.32 17.55 13.55
C GLN A 732 -17.63 17.41 12.20
N ARG A 733 -16.33 17.76 12.11
CA ARG A 733 -15.51 17.50 10.92
C ARG A 733 -15.30 16.01 10.69
N ILE A 734 -14.83 15.26 11.68
CA ILE A 734 -14.64 13.81 11.60
C ILE A 734 -15.95 13.11 11.18
N ALA A 735 -17.10 13.54 11.71
CA ALA A 735 -18.40 13.01 11.32
C ALA A 735 -18.76 13.31 9.85
N ARG A 736 -18.41 14.49 9.34
CA ARG A 736 -18.58 14.84 7.91
C ARG A 736 -17.68 14.01 7.00
N GLU A 737 -16.46 13.69 7.43
CA GLU A 737 -15.51 12.84 6.70
C GLU A 737 -16.03 11.40 6.63
N ALA A 738 -16.41 10.85 7.78
CA ALA A 738 -17.03 9.53 7.83
C ALA A 738 -18.28 9.48 6.95
N LYS A 739 -19.14 10.51 6.98
CA LYS A 739 -20.30 10.65 6.10
C LYS A 739 -19.94 10.68 4.62
N ALA A 740 -18.88 11.40 4.23
CA ALA A 740 -18.42 11.48 2.85
C ALA A 740 -17.96 10.12 2.34
N HIS A 741 -17.16 9.40 3.13
CA HIS A 741 -16.77 8.02 2.81
C HIS A 741 -17.98 7.09 2.71
N ILE A 742 -18.97 7.22 3.60
CA ILE A 742 -20.21 6.43 3.53
C ILE A 742 -20.99 6.73 2.24
N LEU A 743 -21.09 8.01 1.86
CA LEU A 743 -21.74 8.45 0.62
C LEU A 743 -21.01 7.96 -0.62
N GLU A 744 -19.69 7.93 -0.60
CA GLU A 744 -18.86 7.46 -1.71
C GLU A 744 -19.17 6.00 -2.03
N VAL A 745 -19.22 5.15 -1.00
CA VAL A 745 -19.41 3.71 -1.15
C VAL A 745 -20.88 3.33 -1.38
N TYR A 746 -21.83 3.83 -0.58
CA TYR A 746 -23.23 3.33 -0.56
C TYR A 746 -24.30 4.31 -1.05
N LYS A 747 -23.95 5.58 -1.35
CA LYS A 747 -24.92 6.59 -1.82
C LYS A 747 -26.13 6.77 -0.87
N ILE A 748 -25.93 6.61 0.44
CA ILE A 748 -26.98 6.72 1.48
C ILE A 748 -27.40 8.18 1.68
N GLU A 749 -28.70 8.47 1.71
CA GLU A 749 -29.19 9.81 2.03
C GLU A 749 -29.19 10.08 3.55
N PHE A 750 -28.41 11.07 4.00
CA PHE A 750 -28.38 11.48 5.41
C PHE A 750 -29.45 12.54 5.71
N THR A 751 -30.70 12.11 5.87
CA THR A 751 -31.82 13.00 6.17
C THR A 751 -32.71 12.48 7.31
N PRO A 752 -33.34 13.37 8.11
CA PRO A 752 -34.36 12.96 9.08
C PRO A 752 -35.52 12.16 8.46
N GLN A 753 -35.88 12.47 7.22
CA GLN A 753 -36.93 11.76 6.47
C GLN A 753 -36.52 10.32 6.15
N ARG A 754 -35.25 10.10 5.78
CA ARG A 754 -34.71 8.74 5.56
C ARG A 754 -34.75 7.93 6.84
N ILE A 755 -34.38 8.51 7.98
CA ILE A 755 -34.47 7.85 9.30
C ILE A 755 -35.91 7.41 9.57
N GLN A 756 -36.88 8.34 9.46
CA GLN A 756 -38.31 8.01 9.67
C GLN A 756 -38.81 6.92 8.74
N PHE A 757 -38.39 6.94 7.47
CA PHE A 757 -38.73 5.90 6.50
C PHE A 757 -38.16 4.54 6.91
N LEU A 758 -36.87 4.47 7.27
CA LEU A 758 -36.20 3.25 7.71
C LEU A 758 -36.85 2.69 8.98
N GLU A 759 -37.16 3.53 9.95
CA GLU A 759 -37.86 3.14 11.19
C GLU A 759 -39.27 2.60 10.90
N GLN A 760 -40.00 3.21 9.97
CA GLN A 760 -41.32 2.72 9.56
C GLN A 760 -41.22 1.35 8.89
N GLN A 761 -40.25 1.16 8.00
CA GLN A 761 -39.97 -0.13 7.36
C GLN A 761 -39.56 -1.20 8.38
N SER A 762 -38.69 -0.85 9.33
CA SER A 762 -38.28 -1.74 10.42
C SER A 762 -39.47 -2.15 11.30
N LYS A 763 -40.36 -1.21 11.65
CA LYS A 763 -41.61 -1.53 12.36
C LYS A 763 -42.50 -2.47 11.57
N GLN A 764 -42.64 -2.26 10.25
CA GLN A 764 -43.41 -3.18 9.40
C GLN A 764 -42.80 -4.59 9.35
N LEU A 765 -41.46 -4.72 9.30
CA LEU A 765 -40.78 -6.01 9.38
C LEU A 765 -40.95 -6.68 10.74
N ALA A 766 -40.90 -5.91 11.84
CA ALA A 766 -41.15 -6.41 13.18
C ALA A 766 -42.57 -7.00 13.31
N GLU A 767 -43.58 -6.34 12.75
CA GLU A 767 -44.95 -6.87 12.71
C GLU A 767 -45.08 -8.13 11.82
N LYS A 768 -44.32 -8.22 10.72
CA LYS A 768 -44.25 -9.45 9.92
C LYS A 768 -43.63 -10.61 10.71
N LEU A 769 -42.56 -10.35 11.45
CA LEU A 769 -41.83 -11.35 12.27
C LEU A 769 -42.67 -11.94 13.42
N LYS A 770 -43.70 -11.22 13.87
CA LYS A 770 -44.66 -11.68 14.90
C LYS A 770 -45.70 -12.67 14.37
N LYS A 771 -45.79 -12.92 13.06
CA LYS A 771 -46.77 -13.87 12.51
C LYS A 771 -46.28 -15.31 12.69
N ASP A 772 -47.13 -16.16 13.27
CA ASP A 772 -46.81 -17.56 13.66
C ASP A 772 -46.59 -18.54 12.49
N GLN A 773 -46.66 -18.10 11.23
CA GLN A 773 -46.62 -18.95 10.04
C GLN A 773 -45.35 -18.77 9.17
N LEU A 774 -44.30 -18.13 9.68
CA LEU A 774 -43.04 -17.98 8.95
C LEU A 774 -42.16 -19.23 9.07
N SER A 775 -41.58 -19.68 7.96
CA SER A 775 -40.50 -20.66 8.01
C SER A 775 -39.26 -20.08 8.71
N HIS A 776 -38.37 -20.96 9.19
CA HIS A 776 -37.13 -20.53 9.84
C HIS A 776 -36.26 -19.66 8.91
N ALA A 777 -36.17 -20.01 7.63
CA ALA A 777 -35.43 -19.26 6.62
C ALA A 777 -36.00 -17.84 6.42
N GLU A 778 -37.32 -17.73 6.24
CA GLU A 778 -37.99 -16.43 6.09
C GLU A 778 -37.85 -15.58 7.35
N ARG A 779 -37.94 -16.20 8.54
CA ARG A 779 -37.74 -15.48 9.81
C ARG A 779 -36.32 -14.96 9.95
N SER A 780 -35.33 -15.75 9.56
CA SER A 780 -33.92 -15.34 9.55
C SER A 780 -33.68 -14.18 8.59
N GLU A 781 -34.19 -14.28 7.35
CA GLU A 781 -34.06 -13.24 6.32
C GLU A 781 -34.73 -11.93 6.75
N LEU A 782 -35.98 -11.98 7.24
CA LEU A 782 -36.70 -10.81 7.74
C LEU A 782 -36.00 -10.20 8.96
N GLY A 783 -35.43 -11.04 9.83
CA GLY A 783 -34.65 -10.62 10.98
C GLY A 783 -33.37 -9.89 10.58
N GLN A 784 -32.64 -10.43 9.60
CA GLN A 784 -31.44 -9.79 9.05
C GLN A 784 -31.79 -8.46 8.39
N ARG A 785 -32.82 -8.43 7.53
CA ARG A 785 -33.26 -7.20 6.85
C ARG A 785 -33.70 -6.12 7.84
N LYS A 786 -34.39 -6.49 8.93
CA LYS A 786 -34.74 -5.56 9.99
C LYS A 786 -33.50 -4.99 10.67
N ARG A 787 -32.52 -5.83 11.04
CA ARG A 787 -31.26 -5.39 11.64
C ARG A 787 -30.50 -4.42 10.73
N THR A 788 -30.44 -4.71 9.43
CA THR A 788 -29.80 -3.81 8.45
C THR A 788 -30.48 -2.44 8.42
N LEU A 789 -31.82 -2.37 8.38
CA LEU A 789 -32.54 -1.09 8.40
C LEU A 789 -32.37 -0.33 9.72
N ASP A 790 -32.38 -1.04 10.85
CA ASP A 790 -32.14 -0.44 12.17
C ASP A 790 -30.72 0.13 12.27
N ASN A 791 -29.72 -0.60 11.78
CA ASN A 791 -28.33 -0.16 11.79
C ASN A 791 -28.13 1.02 10.83
N GLU A 792 -28.75 1.01 9.65
CA GLU A 792 -28.69 2.14 8.71
C GLU A 792 -29.30 3.41 9.36
N ALA A 793 -30.45 3.28 10.02
CA ALA A 793 -31.08 4.39 10.72
C ALA A 793 -30.19 4.91 11.86
N LYS A 794 -29.56 4.03 12.65
CA LYS A 794 -28.63 4.40 13.72
C LYS A 794 -27.39 5.11 13.19
N VAL A 795 -26.81 4.64 12.08
CA VAL A 795 -25.67 5.30 11.42
C VAL A 795 -26.06 6.70 10.97
N ILE A 796 -27.17 6.85 10.24
CA ILE A 796 -27.62 8.16 9.75
C ILE A 796 -27.89 9.08 10.95
N GLN A 797 -28.64 8.62 11.95
CA GLN A 797 -28.97 9.41 13.13
C GLN A 797 -27.73 9.80 13.93
N GLY A 798 -26.81 8.86 14.16
CA GLY A 798 -25.62 9.11 14.94
C GLY A 798 -24.64 10.05 14.25
N ILE A 799 -24.42 9.88 12.94
CA ILE A 799 -23.62 10.84 12.15
C ILE A 799 -24.28 12.23 12.17
N LEU A 800 -25.59 12.34 11.95
CA LEU A 800 -26.29 13.63 12.04
C LEU A 800 -26.18 14.24 13.44
N ASN A 801 -26.23 13.43 14.51
CA ASN A 801 -26.06 13.93 15.87
C ASN A 801 -24.64 14.45 16.10
N LEU A 802 -23.62 13.76 15.60
CA LEU A 802 -22.23 14.20 15.69
C LEU A 802 -21.98 15.46 14.86
N GLU A 803 -22.56 15.57 13.66
CA GLU A 803 -22.51 16.77 12.81
C GLU A 803 -23.19 17.99 13.44
N ASN A 804 -24.22 17.77 14.27
CA ASN A 804 -25.01 18.84 14.91
C ASN A 804 -24.73 18.97 16.42
N LEU A 805 -23.61 18.43 16.91
CA LEU A 805 -23.27 18.43 18.32
C LEU A 805 -23.18 19.87 18.86
N ASP A 806 -23.86 20.18 19.98
CA ASP A 806 -23.79 21.52 20.60
C ASP A 806 -22.70 21.56 21.68
N PRO A 807 -21.71 22.46 21.58
CA PRO A 807 -20.66 22.68 22.57
C PRO A 807 -21.14 22.87 24.01
N GLN A 808 -22.37 23.38 24.23
CA GLN A 808 -22.93 23.56 25.57
C GLN A 808 -23.46 22.27 26.19
N SER A 809 -23.84 21.29 25.35
CA SER A 809 -24.34 19.98 25.77
C SER A 809 -23.28 18.88 25.71
N PHE A 810 -22.03 19.28 25.45
CA PHE A 810 -20.91 18.38 25.26
C PHE A 810 -20.58 17.61 26.56
N ASP A 811 -20.85 16.30 26.54
CA ASP A 811 -20.45 15.34 27.56
C ASP A 811 -19.60 14.24 26.90
N PRO A 812 -18.30 14.12 27.23
CA PRO A 812 -17.40 13.12 26.66
C PRO A 812 -17.89 11.68 26.80
N VAL A 813 -18.57 11.34 27.91
CA VAL A 813 -19.05 9.97 28.16
C VAL A 813 -20.20 9.65 27.21
N ILE A 814 -21.21 10.53 27.15
CA ILE A 814 -22.37 10.38 26.26
C ILE A 814 -21.92 10.37 24.79
N LEU A 815 -20.93 11.20 24.45
CA LEU A 815 -20.36 11.25 23.11
C LEU A 815 -19.65 9.94 22.75
N MET A 816 -18.76 9.43 23.61
CA MET A 816 -18.04 8.18 23.32
C MET A 816 -18.99 7.00 23.23
N GLU A 817 -20.07 6.97 24.01
CA GLU A 817 -21.15 6.00 23.82
C GLU A 817 -21.86 6.17 22.46
N ALA A 818 -22.07 7.41 22.01
CA ALA A 818 -22.69 7.67 20.71
C ALA A 818 -21.77 7.25 19.55
N VAL A 819 -20.47 7.57 19.63
CA VAL A 819 -19.46 7.16 18.66
C VAL A 819 -19.36 5.64 18.62
N SER A 820 -19.22 4.99 19.77
CA SER A 820 -19.21 3.53 19.88
C SER A 820 -20.45 2.93 19.22
N ARG A 821 -21.67 3.45 19.49
CA ARG A 821 -22.90 2.97 18.82
C ARG A 821 -22.89 3.15 17.30
N VAL A 822 -22.28 4.22 16.77
CA VAL A 822 -22.18 4.47 15.32
C VAL A 822 -21.15 3.56 14.67
N THR A 823 -19.92 3.48 15.20
CA THR A 823 -18.85 2.61 14.67
C THR A 823 -19.32 1.17 14.64
N SER A 824 -19.90 0.75 15.76
CA SER A 824 -20.63 -0.51 15.90
C SER A 824 -21.66 -0.79 14.82
N SER A 825 -22.53 0.18 14.53
CA SER A 825 -23.56 0.01 13.49
C SER A 825 -22.93 -0.02 12.09
N LEU A 826 -21.90 0.80 11.83
CA LEU A 826 -21.14 0.83 10.58
C LEU A 826 -20.43 -0.50 10.30
N SER A 827 -19.89 -1.12 11.34
CA SER A 827 -19.18 -2.39 11.24
C SER A 827 -20.03 -3.51 10.65
N THR A 828 -21.35 -3.47 10.83
CA THR A 828 -22.26 -4.47 10.22
C THR A 828 -22.39 -4.34 8.69
N PHE A 829 -21.75 -3.34 8.09
CA PHE A 829 -21.72 -3.14 6.65
C PHE A 829 -20.30 -3.33 6.10
N GLN A 830 -20.18 -3.90 4.90
CA GLN A 830 -18.87 -4.12 4.25
C GLN A 830 -18.33 -2.83 3.61
N GLY A 831 -17.02 -2.61 3.70
CA GLY A 831 -16.32 -1.49 3.03
C GLY A 831 -16.32 -0.17 3.82
N PHE A 832 -16.51 -0.23 5.13
CA PHE A 832 -16.56 0.95 6.02
C PHE A 832 -15.34 1.09 6.94
N ASP A 833 -14.24 0.38 6.67
CA ASP A 833 -13.03 0.44 7.51
C ASP A 833 -12.53 1.88 7.67
N GLN A 834 -12.49 2.65 6.59
CA GLN A 834 -12.07 4.06 6.64
C GLN A 834 -13.00 4.95 7.49
N PRO A 835 -14.33 5.03 7.27
CA PRO A 835 -15.20 5.84 8.12
C PRO A 835 -15.23 5.40 9.58
N ILE A 836 -14.96 4.13 9.87
CA ILE A 836 -14.80 3.66 11.23
C ILE A 836 -13.50 4.19 11.84
N GLN A 837 -12.37 4.07 11.13
CA GLN A 837 -11.09 4.65 11.55
C GLN A 837 -11.19 6.16 11.77
N ASP A 838 -11.95 6.86 10.90
CA ASP A 838 -12.25 8.28 11.06
C ASP A 838 -12.93 8.55 12.41
N LEU A 839 -14.02 7.86 12.70
CA LEU A 839 -14.74 8.00 13.97
C LEU A 839 -13.90 7.59 15.19
N GLY A 840 -12.99 6.61 15.04
CA GLY A 840 -12.08 6.18 16.10
C GLY A 840 -11.20 7.31 16.64
N GLN A 841 -10.86 8.29 15.79
CA GLN A 841 -10.06 9.45 16.19
C GLN A 841 -10.78 10.40 17.15
N ILE A 842 -12.11 10.29 17.30
CA ILE A 842 -12.83 11.07 18.30
C ILE A 842 -12.28 10.76 19.70
N SER A 843 -11.80 9.54 19.95
CA SER A 843 -11.14 9.18 21.22
C SER A 843 -9.85 9.97 21.48
N GLU A 844 -9.04 10.22 20.44
CA GLU A 844 -7.83 11.04 20.51
C GLU A 844 -8.20 12.51 20.77
N VAL A 845 -9.25 13.02 20.10
CA VAL A 845 -9.79 14.37 20.37
C VAL A 845 -10.25 14.49 21.82
N MET A 846 -10.86 13.46 22.40
CA MET A 846 -11.31 13.48 23.80
C MET A 846 -10.13 13.50 24.77
N THR A 847 -9.12 12.66 24.52
CA THR A 847 -7.90 12.61 25.32
C THR A 847 -7.19 13.96 25.28
N THR A 848 -7.03 14.50 24.08
CA THR A 848 -6.43 15.83 23.85
C THR A 848 -7.27 16.91 24.53
N GLN A 849 -8.60 16.88 24.45
CA GLN A 849 -9.45 17.86 25.12
C GLN A 849 -9.27 17.83 26.64
N GLN A 850 -9.18 16.65 27.23
CA GLN A 850 -8.92 16.51 28.66
C GLN A 850 -7.55 17.08 29.03
N GLN A 851 -6.53 16.85 28.21
CA GLN A 851 -5.19 17.40 28.40
C GLN A 851 -5.18 18.93 28.24
N LEU A 852 -5.80 19.47 27.18
CA LEU A 852 -5.85 20.90 26.88
C LEU A 852 -6.54 21.73 27.97
N ARG A 853 -7.40 21.13 28.81
CA ARG A 853 -7.93 21.80 30.03
C ARG A 853 -6.84 22.18 31.02
N THR A 854 -5.72 21.46 31.00
CA THR A 854 -4.58 21.67 31.90
C THR A 854 -3.41 22.39 31.25
N VAL A 855 -3.39 22.48 29.90
CA VAL A 855 -2.31 23.14 29.15
C VAL A 855 -2.38 24.65 29.33
N SER A 856 -1.26 25.24 29.75
CA SER A 856 -1.10 26.68 29.91
C SER A 856 -0.43 27.35 28.71
N THR A 857 0.44 26.61 28.02
CA THR A 857 1.29 27.12 26.95
C THR A 857 1.43 26.11 25.83
N ILE A 858 1.37 26.58 24.59
CA ILE A 858 1.70 25.81 23.39
C ILE A 858 2.88 26.46 22.67
N ARG A 859 3.65 25.64 21.95
CA ARG A 859 4.84 26.08 21.22
C ARG A 859 4.86 25.48 19.82
N ALA A 860 4.92 26.32 18.79
CA ALA A 860 5.16 25.87 17.43
C ALA A 860 6.66 25.84 17.11
N ILE A 861 7.14 24.73 16.57
CA ILE A 861 8.54 24.42 16.30
C ILE A 861 8.66 24.01 14.84
N ASP A 862 9.50 24.70 14.09
CA ASP A 862 9.98 24.27 12.78
C ASP A 862 11.17 23.30 12.98
N THR A 863 11.05 22.08 12.48
CA THR A 863 11.99 20.99 12.76
C THR A 863 12.38 20.24 11.49
N ASP A 864 13.66 19.89 11.43
CA ASP A 864 14.27 18.94 10.51
C ASP A 864 14.80 17.71 11.25
N ASP A 865 14.38 17.52 12.49
CA ASP A 865 14.74 16.34 13.25
C ASP A 865 14.21 15.07 12.54
N PRO A 866 15.08 14.08 12.28
CA PRO A 866 14.70 12.90 11.51
C PRO A 866 13.63 12.07 12.22
N LEU A 867 13.57 12.07 13.55
CA LEU A 867 12.55 11.33 14.29
C LEU A 867 11.18 11.99 14.13
N ASP A 868 11.11 13.32 14.23
CA ASP A 868 9.88 14.08 13.97
C ASP A 868 9.35 13.79 12.56
N LEU A 869 10.24 13.75 11.56
CA LEU A 869 9.90 13.49 10.16
C LEU A 869 9.48 12.03 9.92
N LEU A 870 10.15 11.05 10.52
CA LEU A 870 9.76 9.63 10.45
C LEU A 870 8.42 9.34 11.15
N LYS A 871 8.02 10.21 12.09
CA LYS A 871 6.76 10.11 12.84
C LYS A 871 5.61 10.92 12.21
N VAL A 872 5.78 11.52 11.03
CA VAL A 872 4.75 12.38 10.41
C VAL A 872 3.38 11.69 10.30
N GLY A 873 3.35 10.40 10.00
CA GLY A 873 2.13 9.61 9.91
C GLY A 873 1.72 8.88 11.19
N ILE A 874 2.28 9.23 12.35
CA ILE A 874 1.94 8.65 13.67
C ILE A 874 1.40 9.71 14.62
N GLU A 875 2.05 10.88 14.65
CA GLU A 875 1.73 11.98 15.56
C GLU A 875 1.40 13.23 14.72
N PRO A 876 0.34 13.99 15.03
CA PRO A 876 -0.55 13.85 16.18
C PRO A 876 -1.67 12.81 15.98
N ARG A 877 -1.85 12.31 14.75
CA ARG A 877 -2.84 11.31 14.36
C ARG A 877 -2.17 10.33 13.41
N GLU A 878 -2.53 9.04 13.50
CA GLU A 878 -2.02 8.03 12.58
C GLU A 878 -2.61 8.21 11.16
N THR A 879 -1.77 8.10 10.14
CA THR A 879 -2.15 8.24 8.73
C THR A 879 -1.63 7.06 7.89
N CYS A 880 -1.99 7.03 6.61
CA CYS A 880 -1.49 6.05 5.64
C CYS A 880 0.06 6.05 5.48
N GLN A 881 0.74 7.06 6.05
CA GLN A 881 2.19 7.19 6.05
C GLN A 881 2.84 6.68 7.34
N SER A 882 2.11 5.97 8.21
CA SER A 882 2.65 5.38 9.43
C SER A 882 3.79 4.39 9.15
N TYR A 883 4.91 4.50 9.89
CA TYR A 883 5.98 3.49 9.80
C TYR A 883 5.53 2.12 10.31
N ARG A 884 4.53 2.08 11.21
CA ARG A 884 4.01 0.85 11.81
C ARG A 884 3.19 0.07 10.79
N ASN A 885 2.09 0.68 10.33
CA ASN A 885 1.07 -0.01 9.52
C ASN A 885 0.63 0.78 8.27
N GLY A 886 1.34 1.84 7.91
CA GLY A 886 0.99 2.68 6.76
C GLY A 886 1.13 1.94 5.42
N SER A 887 0.15 2.13 4.55
CA SER A 887 0.13 1.64 3.16
C SER A 887 1.10 2.42 2.25
N HIS A 888 1.37 3.69 2.57
CA HIS A 888 2.29 4.59 1.84
C HIS A 888 3.56 4.88 2.66
N ASN A 889 3.95 3.99 3.56
CA ASN A 889 5.13 4.19 4.39
C ASN A 889 6.43 4.36 3.56
N TYR A 890 6.50 3.75 2.37
CA TYR A 890 7.64 3.89 1.44
C TYR A 890 7.88 5.33 0.92
N CYS A 891 6.93 6.25 1.14
CA CYS A 891 7.10 7.68 0.89
C CYS A 891 7.77 8.43 2.06
N LEU A 892 7.78 7.87 3.28
CA LEU A 892 8.35 8.50 4.47
C LEU A 892 9.80 8.97 4.28
N PRO A 893 10.70 8.18 3.66
CA PRO A 893 12.09 8.61 3.50
C PRO A 893 12.22 9.95 2.78
N ALA A 894 11.33 10.31 1.84
CA ALA A 894 11.36 11.60 1.14
C ALA A 894 11.24 12.79 2.09
N TYR A 895 10.39 12.71 3.11
CA TYR A 895 10.28 13.79 4.12
C TYR A 895 11.59 13.97 4.90
N VAL A 896 12.35 12.89 5.07
CA VAL A 896 13.57 12.84 5.87
C VAL A 896 14.79 13.28 5.05
N VAL A 897 14.98 12.76 3.83
CA VAL A 897 16.19 13.03 3.03
C VAL A 897 16.18 14.33 2.25
N ASP A 898 15.00 14.80 1.82
CA ASP A 898 14.95 15.99 0.97
C ASP A 898 14.99 17.26 1.82
N ALA A 899 16.05 18.05 1.71
CA ALA A 899 16.25 19.25 2.52
C ALA A 899 15.23 20.36 2.22
N ASN A 900 14.51 20.28 1.09
CA ASN A 900 13.44 21.20 0.75
C ASN A 900 12.15 20.97 1.56
N LYS A 901 12.12 19.99 2.47
CA LYS A 901 10.95 19.68 3.31
C LYS A 901 11.25 19.97 4.77
N ARG A 902 10.28 20.48 5.53
CA ARG A 902 10.39 20.66 6.99
C ARG A 902 9.06 20.33 7.66
N ALA A 903 9.09 19.85 8.90
CA ALA A 903 7.90 19.69 9.70
C ALA A 903 7.70 20.93 10.59
N VAL A 904 6.44 21.32 10.80
CA VAL A 904 6.08 22.35 11.77
C VAL A 904 5.16 21.70 12.81
N ASN A 905 5.67 21.50 14.01
CA ASN A 905 4.99 20.84 15.12
C ASN A 905 4.48 21.88 16.11
N VAL A 906 3.22 21.81 16.51
CA VAL A 906 2.71 22.50 17.71
C VAL A 906 2.73 21.51 18.85
N VAL A 907 3.50 21.79 19.88
CA VAL A 907 3.61 20.94 21.07
C VAL A 907 3.04 21.64 22.30
N ASN A 908 2.54 20.86 23.25
CA ASN A 908 2.22 21.36 24.58
C ASN A 908 3.45 21.37 25.50
N GLU A 909 3.27 21.80 26.75
CA GLU A 909 4.30 21.83 27.79
C GLU A 909 4.86 20.46 28.19
N ASN A 910 4.17 19.36 27.86
CA ASN A 910 4.64 17.98 28.06
C ASN A 910 5.43 17.45 26.86
N GLY A 911 5.53 18.21 25.76
CA GLY A 911 6.16 17.78 24.51
C GLY A 911 5.26 16.95 23.60
N GLU A 912 3.97 16.80 23.91
CA GLU A 912 3.02 16.09 23.06
C GLU A 912 2.69 16.95 21.82
N VAL A 913 2.73 16.35 20.64
CA VAL A 913 2.40 17.02 19.37
C VAL A 913 0.88 17.15 19.28
N LEU A 914 0.39 18.39 19.30
CA LEU A 914 -1.02 18.75 19.15
C LEU A 914 -1.43 18.94 17.69
N ALA A 915 -0.51 19.50 16.89
CA ALA A 915 -0.69 19.67 15.45
C ALA A 915 0.63 19.54 14.71
N ARG A 916 0.56 19.14 13.44
CA ARG A 916 1.70 19.02 12.54
C ARG A 916 1.29 19.41 11.13
N SER A 917 2.23 20.02 10.41
CA SER A 917 2.17 20.17 8.96
C SER A 917 3.55 19.97 8.37
N ILE A 918 3.59 19.53 7.11
CA ILE A 918 4.81 19.59 6.31
C ILE A 918 4.80 20.89 5.49
N ILE A 919 5.95 21.53 5.36
CA ILE A 919 6.17 22.62 4.40
C ILE A 919 7.23 22.18 3.39
N LYS A 920 7.00 22.49 2.12
CA LYS A 920 7.88 22.11 1.02
C LYS A 920 8.30 23.33 0.22
N LEU A 921 9.59 23.61 0.14
CA LEU A 921 10.14 24.65 -0.72
C LEU A 921 10.16 24.16 -2.17
N THR A 922 9.47 24.89 -3.04
CA THR A 922 9.33 24.61 -4.47
C THR A 922 9.11 25.93 -5.24
N HIS A 923 8.69 25.89 -6.49
CA HIS A 923 8.32 27.09 -7.25
C HIS A 923 7.00 26.89 -7.99
N ARG A 924 6.29 28.00 -8.21
CA ARG A 924 5.05 28.04 -8.98
C ARG A 924 5.23 28.80 -10.29
N LYS A 925 4.40 28.52 -11.29
CA LYS A 925 4.29 29.36 -12.49
C LYS A 925 3.41 30.57 -12.26
N ASN A 926 3.81 31.68 -12.85
CA ASN A 926 3.00 32.88 -13.05
C ASN A 926 3.29 33.42 -14.46
N GLY A 927 2.54 32.95 -15.45
CA GLY A 927 2.91 33.12 -16.85
C GLY A 927 4.22 32.42 -17.17
N ASP A 928 5.17 33.13 -17.77
CA ASP A 928 6.51 32.61 -18.10
C ASP A 928 7.50 32.68 -16.93
N GLN A 929 7.09 33.25 -15.79
CA GLN A 929 7.95 33.39 -14.62
C GLN A 929 7.79 32.23 -13.65
N THR A 930 8.90 31.81 -13.05
CA THR A 930 8.93 30.88 -11.91
C THR A 930 9.12 31.67 -10.63
N ILE A 931 8.23 31.45 -9.66
CA ILE A 931 8.26 32.16 -8.37
C ILE A 931 8.53 31.15 -7.26
N PRO A 932 9.65 31.25 -6.52
CA PRO A 932 9.91 30.42 -5.36
C PRO A 932 8.78 30.53 -4.33
N THR A 933 8.32 29.38 -3.83
CA THR A 933 7.10 29.25 -3.05
C THR A 933 7.24 28.12 -2.03
N ILE A 934 6.69 28.30 -0.84
CA ILE A 934 6.44 27.24 0.13
C ILE A 934 5.06 26.64 -0.15
N LEU A 935 5.03 25.39 -0.59
CA LEU A 935 3.83 24.56 -0.54
C LEU A 935 3.59 24.18 0.92
N PHE A 936 2.53 24.75 1.49
CA PHE A 936 2.08 24.47 2.83
C PHE A 936 1.11 23.29 2.74
N GLU A 937 1.59 22.10 3.12
CA GLU A 937 0.72 20.92 3.17
C GLU A 937 -0.37 21.12 4.23
N PRO A 938 -1.40 20.28 4.23
CA PRO A 938 -2.47 20.45 5.17
C PRO A 938 -2.07 20.23 6.62
N ILE A 939 -2.78 20.90 7.53
CA ILE A 939 -2.55 20.77 8.97
C ILE A 939 -3.32 19.55 9.51
N TYR A 940 -2.57 18.63 10.12
CA TYR A 940 -3.09 17.56 10.95
C TYR A 940 -3.11 18.04 12.40
N ALA A 941 -4.29 18.11 13.02
CA ALA A 941 -4.44 18.58 14.39
C ALA A 941 -5.42 17.72 15.18
N THR A 942 -5.12 17.55 16.47
CA THR A 942 -6.01 16.88 17.45
C THR A 942 -7.12 17.80 17.98
N SER A 943 -7.07 19.09 17.65
CA SER A 943 -8.07 20.10 18.05
C SER A 943 -8.08 21.28 17.08
N THR A 944 -9.25 21.82 16.76
CA THR A 944 -9.43 23.03 15.91
C THR A 944 -9.20 24.36 16.65
N MET A 945 -8.66 24.34 17.88
CA MET A 945 -8.40 25.55 18.65
C MET A 945 -7.53 26.56 17.88
N ALA A 946 -8.07 27.75 17.60
CA ALA A 946 -7.40 28.79 16.81
C ALA A 946 -5.96 29.12 17.25
N PRO A 947 -5.59 29.12 18.56
CA PRO A 947 -4.19 29.29 18.97
C PRO A 947 -3.22 28.27 18.37
N ILE A 948 -3.64 27.00 18.21
CA ILE A 948 -2.80 25.94 17.63
C ILE A 948 -2.43 26.29 16.19
N TYR A 949 -3.43 26.61 15.38
CA TYR A 949 -3.27 26.98 13.97
C TYR A 949 -2.49 28.29 13.83
N ARG A 950 -2.78 29.28 14.68
CA ARG A 950 -2.07 30.56 14.70
C ARG A 950 -0.59 30.38 15.01
N ALA A 951 -0.23 29.54 15.97
CA ALA A 951 1.18 29.28 16.30
C ALA A 951 1.90 28.67 15.09
N LEU A 952 1.29 27.67 14.44
CA LEU A 952 1.83 27.00 13.26
C LEU A 952 1.98 27.97 12.07
N VAL A 953 0.90 28.69 11.73
CA VAL A 953 0.88 29.70 10.66
C VAL A 953 1.95 30.77 10.84
N ARG A 954 2.17 31.26 12.06
CA ARG A 954 3.22 32.26 12.35
C ARG A 954 4.61 31.74 12.02
N VAL A 955 4.91 30.48 12.33
CA VAL A 955 6.20 29.86 11.98
C VAL A 955 6.37 29.82 10.46
N VAL A 956 5.33 29.45 9.71
CA VAL A 956 5.36 29.41 8.24
C VAL A 956 5.52 30.81 7.64
N LEU A 957 4.81 31.82 8.15
CA LEU A 957 4.93 33.22 7.71
C LEU A 957 6.32 33.80 7.99
N GLU A 958 6.88 33.55 9.18
CA GLU A 958 8.24 33.98 9.52
C GLU A 958 9.28 33.29 8.63
N LYS A 959 9.12 31.99 8.34
CA LYS A 959 9.96 31.28 7.37
C LYS A 959 9.89 31.92 5.99
N ALA A 960 8.67 32.11 5.47
CA ALA A 960 8.43 32.68 4.15
C ALA A 960 9.00 34.11 4.00
N LYS A 961 8.81 34.94 5.02
CA LYS A 961 9.35 36.29 5.10
C LYS A 961 10.88 36.30 5.13
N GLY A 962 11.48 35.41 5.90
CA GLY A 962 12.94 35.28 5.98
C GLY A 962 13.56 34.88 4.63
N THR A 963 12.95 33.90 3.96
CA THR A 963 13.40 33.38 2.67
C THR A 963 12.94 34.21 1.46
N GLN A 964 12.01 35.16 1.64
CA GLN A 964 11.38 35.96 0.58
C GLN A 964 10.73 35.08 -0.50
N VAL A 965 9.89 34.15 -0.06
CA VAL A 965 9.15 33.24 -0.94
C VAL A 965 7.66 33.37 -0.69
N ASP A 966 6.86 33.09 -1.70
CA ASP A 966 5.41 33.03 -1.54
C ASP A 966 5.01 31.82 -0.68
N ILE A 967 3.81 31.84 -0.10
CA ILE A 967 3.19 30.64 0.47
C ILE A 967 2.02 30.27 -0.42
N ILE A 968 1.86 28.99 -0.71
CA ILE A 968 0.67 28.45 -1.34
C ILE A 968 0.04 27.39 -0.43
N LEU A 969 -1.27 27.53 -0.21
CA LEU A 969 -2.10 26.59 0.52
C LEU A 969 -3.30 26.24 -0.36
N ALA A 970 -3.54 24.95 -0.60
CA ALA A 970 -4.71 24.52 -1.38
C ALA A 970 -6.00 24.76 -0.60
N ASN A 971 -7.01 25.39 -1.22
CA ASN A 971 -8.30 25.59 -0.56
C ASN A 971 -9.15 24.32 -0.54
N GLU A 972 -9.06 23.55 -1.62
CA GLU A 972 -9.66 22.23 -1.73
C GLU A 972 -8.59 21.19 -1.45
N ILE A 973 -8.75 20.47 -0.35
CA ILE A 973 -8.13 19.15 -0.21
C ILE A 973 -9.24 18.15 -0.48
N ASN A 974 -8.90 17.02 -1.09
CA ASN A 974 -9.82 15.89 -1.13
C ASN A 974 -10.37 15.66 0.29
N ALA A 975 -11.68 15.80 0.44
CA ALA A 975 -12.41 15.77 1.71
C ALA A 975 -12.18 14.47 2.51
N ASN A 976 -11.55 13.48 1.89
CA ASN A 976 -11.25 12.16 2.42
C ASN A 976 -9.96 12.11 3.29
N SER A 977 -9.17 13.20 3.40
CA SER A 977 -7.83 13.16 4.03
C SER A 977 -7.77 13.55 5.51
N GLY A 978 -8.86 14.01 6.14
CA GLY A 978 -8.83 14.33 7.57
C GLY A 978 -8.19 15.66 7.94
N THR A 979 -7.95 16.52 6.96
CA THR A 979 -7.08 17.70 7.04
C THR A 979 -7.88 19.01 7.13
N ASP A 980 -7.38 20.01 7.87
CA ASP A 980 -8.14 21.22 8.19
C ASP A 980 -7.57 22.51 7.61
N ASN A 981 -7.68 22.67 6.28
CA ASN A 981 -7.38 23.96 5.66
C ASN A 981 -8.48 25.00 5.89
N LEU A 982 -9.71 24.60 6.23
CA LEU A 982 -10.83 25.52 6.44
C LEU A 982 -10.61 26.43 7.64
N THR A 983 -10.06 25.90 8.74
CA THR A 983 -9.66 26.70 9.91
C THR A 983 -8.34 27.45 9.65
N ALA A 984 -7.42 26.83 8.92
CA ALA A 984 -6.11 27.40 8.64
C ALA A 984 -6.17 28.66 7.75
N ILE A 985 -7.00 28.65 6.70
CA ILE A 985 -7.04 29.73 5.70
C ILE A 985 -7.41 31.08 6.32
N PRO A 986 -8.53 31.26 7.06
CA PRO A 986 -8.86 32.56 7.66
C PRO A 986 -7.78 33.06 8.60
N ILE A 987 -7.15 32.16 9.38
CA ILE A 987 -6.06 32.50 10.30
C ILE A 987 -4.81 32.92 9.50
N LEU A 988 -4.45 32.17 8.46
CA LEU A 988 -3.35 32.51 7.56
C LEU A 988 -3.55 33.88 6.93
N GLN A 989 -4.75 34.18 6.43
CA GLN A 989 -5.10 35.48 5.87
C GLN A 989 -5.00 36.60 6.90
N GLN A 990 -5.53 36.39 8.11
CA GLN A 990 -5.47 37.36 9.20
C GLN A 990 -4.02 37.66 9.61
N GLU A 991 -3.21 36.63 9.85
CA GLU A 991 -1.83 36.78 10.27
C GLU A 991 -0.97 37.37 9.15
N ALA A 992 -1.17 36.97 7.89
CA ALA A 992 -0.49 37.55 6.73
C ALA A 992 -0.82 39.04 6.53
N GLN A 993 -2.08 39.43 6.68
CA GLN A 993 -2.47 40.85 6.63
C GLN A 993 -1.82 41.65 7.76
N SER A 994 -1.70 41.06 8.96
CA SER A 994 -1.07 41.72 10.10
C SER A 994 0.44 41.95 9.90
N THR A 995 1.09 41.14 9.06
CA THR A 995 2.50 41.30 8.67
C THR A 995 2.68 42.10 7.39
N GLY A 996 1.58 42.59 6.79
CA GLY A 996 1.58 43.38 5.56
C GLY A 996 1.73 42.57 4.27
N MET A 997 1.66 41.24 4.32
CA MET A 997 1.73 40.38 3.13
C MET A 997 0.42 40.41 2.34
N LEU A 998 0.51 40.30 1.00
CA LEU A 998 -0.66 40.33 0.13
C LEU A 998 -1.28 38.93 0.00
N VAL A 999 -2.59 38.84 0.19
CA VAL A 999 -3.35 37.60 0.01
C VAL A 999 -4.09 37.64 -1.33
N THR A 1000 -3.94 36.59 -2.13
CA THR A 1000 -4.74 36.37 -3.34
C THR A 1000 -5.32 34.95 -3.38
N GLN A 1001 -6.39 34.76 -4.14
CA GLN A 1001 -6.93 33.43 -4.46
C GLN A 1001 -6.89 33.25 -5.98
N GLU A 1002 -6.14 32.27 -6.46
CA GLU A 1002 -5.95 31.99 -7.88
C GLU A 1002 -5.63 30.51 -8.12
N ASP A 1003 -5.89 30.00 -9.32
CA ASP A 1003 -5.36 28.70 -9.73
C ASP A 1003 -3.83 28.82 -9.86
N ALA A 1004 -3.12 27.78 -9.45
CA ALA A 1004 -1.67 27.77 -9.47
C ALA A 1004 -1.12 26.47 -10.04
N GLU A 1005 0.06 26.52 -10.63
CA GLU A 1005 0.82 25.33 -11.00
C GLU A 1005 2.09 25.28 -10.17
N VAL A 1006 2.26 24.21 -9.39
CA VAL A 1006 3.41 24.01 -8.50
C VAL A 1006 4.32 22.93 -9.08
N PHE A 1007 5.62 23.19 -9.07
CA PHE A 1007 6.63 22.23 -9.51
C PHE A 1007 6.86 21.13 -8.47
N LEU A 1008 7.06 19.90 -8.93
CA LEU A 1008 7.48 18.76 -8.13
C LEU A 1008 8.95 18.48 -8.40
N PRO A 1009 9.88 18.89 -7.53
CA PRO A 1009 11.29 18.63 -7.78
C PRO A 1009 11.63 17.15 -7.56
N GLN A 1010 12.70 16.69 -8.21
CA GLN A 1010 13.22 15.33 -8.02
C GLN A 1010 13.57 15.08 -6.54
N SER A 1011 13.02 14.01 -5.97
CA SER A 1011 13.37 13.52 -4.62
C SER A 1011 14.58 12.59 -4.69
N HIS A 1012 15.37 12.54 -3.60
CA HIS A 1012 16.38 11.48 -3.42
C HIS A 1012 15.73 10.11 -3.20
N ASN A 1013 14.50 10.07 -2.69
CA ASN A 1013 13.70 8.85 -2.64
C ASN A 1013 12.93 8.65 -3.95
N THR A 1014 12.65 7.40 -4.30
CA THR A 1014 11.88 7.08 -5.52
C THR A 1014 10.40 7.50 -5.42
N TYR A 1015 9.90 7.69 -4.20
CA TYR A 1015 8.50 8.01 -3.91
C TYR A 1015 8.40 9.21 -2.99
N GLU A 1016 7.49 10.13 -3.28
CA GLU A 1016 7.07 11.21 -2.39
C GLU A 1016 5.57 11.11 -2.14
N TYR A 1017 5.05 11.78 -1.12
CA TYR A 1017 3.62 11.90 -0.91
C TYR A 1017 3.22 13.36 -0.66
N SER A 1018 2.03 13.74 -1.14
CA SER A 1018 1.43 15.06 -0.92
C SER A 1018 -0.08 14.95 -0.90
N ASP A 1019 -0.71 15.25 0.23
CA ASP A 1019 -2.17 15.36 0.33
C ASP A 1019 -2.72 16.46 -0.58
N THR A 1020 -1.97 17.55 -0.71
CA THR A 1020 -2.33 18.66 -1.61
C THR A 1020 -2.37 18.23 -3.08
N LEU A 1021 -1.49 17.32 -3.49
CA LEU A 1021 -1.30 16.95 -4.89
C LEU A 1021 -1.84 15.57 -5.25
N GLY A 1022 -2.64 14.96 -4.35
CA GLY A 1022 -3.40 13.75 -4.65
C GLY A 1022 -2.74 12.44 -4.23
N GLY A 1023 -1.85 12.44 -3.24
CA GLY A 1023 -1.30 11.23 -2.61
C GLY A 1023 0.12 10.90 -3.06
N ASP A 1024 0.35 9.65 -3.48
CA ASP A 1024 1.66 9.12 -3.91
C ASP A 1024 2.14 9.78 -5.22
N ILE A 1025 3.41 10.17 -5.23
CA ILE A 1025 4.09 10.85 -6.32
C ILE A 1025 5.29 10.00 -6.75
N THR A 1026 5.21 9.51 -7.98
CA THR A 1026 6.28 8.76 -8.67
C THR A 1026 6.84 9.47 -9.89
N TYR A 1027 6.29 10.64 -10.24
CA TYR A 1027 6.67 11.43 -11.41
C TYR A 1027 7.09 12.83 -10.98
N PHE A 1028 8.40 13.06 -11.00
CA PHE A 1028 9.01 14.32 -10.63
C PHE A 1028 9.28 15.19 -11.87
N GLU A 1029 9.82 16.38 -11.64
CA GLU A 1029 10.20 17.37 -12.65
C GLU A 1029 9.01 17.86 -13.49
N THR A 1030 7.83 17.87 -12.90
CA THR A 1030 6.59 18.27 -13.56
C THR A 1030 5.82 19.28 -12.74
N TYR A 1031 4.96 20.06 -13.42
CA TYR A 1031 4.03 20.96 -12.76
C TYR A 1031 2.71 20.24 -12.47
N ARG A 1032 2.13 20.51 -11.30
CA ARG A 1032 0.80 20.07 -10.89
C ARG A 1032 -0.08 21.25 -10.59
N SER A 1033 -1.29 21.22 -11.12
CA SER A 1033 -2.27 22.28 -10.91
C SER A 1033 -2.94 22.13 -9.54
N ILE A 1034 -3.01 23.23 -8.79
CA ILE A 1034 -3.79 23.39 -7.58
C ILE A 1034 -4.90 24.41 -7.89
N LYS A 1035 -6.15 23.99 -7.74
CA LYS A 1035 -7.30 24.86 -8.01
C LYS A 1035 -7.60 25.75 -6.82
N GLN A 1036 -7.96 26.99 -7.09
CA GLN A 1036 -8.36 27.99 -6.10
C GLN A 1036 -7.39 28.06 -4.91
N ALA A 1037 -6.07 28.08 -5.15
CA ALA A 1037 -5.12 28.14 -4.07
C ALA A 1037 -5.14 29.51 -3.37
N THR A 1038 -5.04 29.53 -2.04
CA THR A 1038 -4.72 30.76 -1.30
C THR A 1038 -3.21 31.00 -1.40
N ILE A 1039 -2.83 32.15 -1.96
CA ILE A 1039 -1.44 32.55 -2.14
C ILE A 1039 -1.16 33.77 -1.28
N ILE A 1040 -0.10 33.67 -0.47
CA ILE A 1040 0.44 34.77 0.33
C ILE A 1040 1.71 35.25 -0.35
N LYS A 1041 1.69 36.44 -0.93
CA LYS A 1041 2.82 37.02 -1.66
C LYS A 1041 3.76 37.71 -0.69
N SER A 1042 5.03 37.31 -0.69
CA SER A 1042 6.05 38.04 0.09
C SER A 1042 6.35 39.38 -0.60
N ILE A 1043 6.41 40.46 0.18
CA ILE A 1043 6.71 41.82 -0.31
C ILE A 1043 8.22 42.08 -0.25
#